data_AF-A0A1L7NDH0-F1
#
_entry.id   AF-A0A1L7NDH0-F1
#
_cell.length_a   1.000
_cell.length_b   1.000
_cell.length_c   1.000
_cell.angle_alpha   90.00
_cell.angle_beta   90.00
_cell.angle_gamma   90.00
#
_symmetry.space_group_name_H-M   'P 1'
#
loop_
_entity.id
_entity.type
_entity.pdbx_description
1 polymer ?
#
loop_
_entity_poly.entity_id
_entity_poly.type
_entity_poly.pdbx_seq_one_letter_code
_entity_poly.pdbx_strand_id
1 'polypeptide(L)'
;MNVLTLRHFVRLTAISGLALLPLTGWGSDWQVSVDEQNGLPTVTRGGGPVMKAKFDFWAANWSWTGFYTDFKVNGPYQYTLLGKNKELDFDLKADIRKEQAQTLSWAFDLNAHSRQAGVMGGGMVFQFDPAQIAGDMGAPQLLPDNRGWSWGKADQGRRVEMRFDPPLAKVYFERGNPSELRAFLYKDPISAGRQQLKAVLNVTGDIELGPTPTERFGLADPATWPDDQLDWRTSPVDLSFLNAAEKPAGKRGFVKAVGEQLMFEDNTPVRFWGTNLSAYSLFKSPDDEIRQQAKRLSALGFNLVRLHHHDSPWVSPNVFGDGTLVRDTQQLSAESLRKLDLWIKALKDEGIYIWLDMHVQRAFTANDNIDDFGELPEKEGRVDLKGYAYVNDSIQKAMKRFAEQYLTHVNEYTGLAYKDDPAIAAVLITNENDLTQHYGNALMPNKDVPRHSERYMAAAKAFARQHDLPADLTWRAWEHGPSKLFLNDLEQRFNADMIAHLRGLGVKVPIATTSTWGGNGLSALPALTAGDVVDAHSYGAIGQLEKNPLTSDGMIDWIAAAQVVGKPLTVTEWNAEPFPLPDRHSLPLYVAGTASHQGWDAMMQYAYSQQGFNPGWRTADNWHAYNDPAMIATLPAAALLYRRGDVKPATTRYVFAPTPATLYNQEITPRSSVLLRTAMEKGQLQIALPPTPELPWLKPAAIPSGAQVLQDPGQSLLAADATESVTDTGELKRNWQQGIYTIDTPLTQAATGWLGGRSISLGAVQLQTKTPYASVAVQSLDGKPLGQSRELLLSLGTRAMPKADDKTPFNVEPLEGSVIIKAPAGLKLFARDAQAQLKTLPVAYKDGHYSITFDSNYMSNWLFLK
;
A
#
# COMPACT_ATOMS: atom_id res chain seq x y z
N MET A 1 -5.11 12.75 82.17
CA MET A 1 -5.35 11.49 82.91
C MET A 1 -6.65 10.92 82.36
N ASN A 2 -6.77 9.64 81.97
CA ASN A 2 -5.79 8.54 81.98
C ASN A 2 -6.13 7.47 80.91
N VAL A 3 -5.10 6.72 80.45
CA VAL A 3 -5.15 5.28 80.05
C VAL A 3 -6.08 4.92 78.84
N LEU A 4 -5.55 4.57 77.65
CA LEU A 4 -5.04 3.24 77.20
C LEU A 4 -6.15 2.15 77.16
N THR A 5 -6.35 1.30 76.14
CA THR A 5 -5.57 0.87 74.94
C THR A 5 -6.48 0.88 73.66
N LEU A 6 -6.37 0.17 72.51
CA LEU A 6 -5.56 -0.97 72.04
C LEU A 6 -5.38 -1.02 70.49
N ARG A 7 -4.59 -2.01 70.04
CA ARG A 7 -4.20 -2.48 68.70
C ARG A 7 -5.40 -2.80 67.76
N HIS A 8 -5.34 -2.65 66.42
CA HIS A 8 -4.42 -3.37 65.52
C HIS A 8 -4.24 -2.79 64.09
N PHE A 9 -2.98 -2.70 63.66
CA PHE A 9 -2.38 -3.15 62.38
C PHE A 9 -2.84 -2.63 60.98
N VAL A 10 -1.87 -1.98 60.31
CA VAL A 10 -1.33 -2.25 58.95
C VAL A 10 -1.87 -1.52 57.70
N ARG A 11 -0.91 -0.92 56.96
CA ARG A 11 -0.88 -0.45 55.55
C ARG A 11 -1.89 0.64 55.11
N LEU A 12 -1.40 1.87 54.94
CA LEU A 12 -1.88 2.82 53.90
C LEU A 12 -0.91 4.01 53.66
N THR A 13 0.15 3.82 52.87
CA THR A 13 1.02 4.90 52.34
C THR A 13 1.67 4.49 51.02
N ALA A 14 0.91 4.45 49.92
CA ALA A 14 1.44 4.15 48.57
C ALA A 14 0.54 4.59 47.39
N ILE A 15 -0.18 5.73 47.46
CA ILE A 15 -0.95 6.26 46.31
C ILE A 15 -0.71 7.77 46.15
N SER A 16 0.47 8.12 45.62
CA SER A 16 0.83 9.47 45.16
C SER A 16 1.75 9.36 43.94
N GLY A 17 1.25 8.80 42.83
CA GLY A 17 2.11 8.44 41.69
C GLY A 17 1.37 7.95 40.44
N LEU A 18 0.22 8.54 40.10
CA LEU A 18 -0.57 8.16 38.91
C LEU A 18 -1.38 9.37 38.37
N ALA A 19 -0.69 10.45 37.97
CA ALA A 19 -1.32 11.65 37.40
C ALA A 19 -0.40 12.47 36.45
N LEU A 20 0.65 11.85 35.89
CA LEU A 20 1.51 12.47 34.86
C LEU A 20 1.82 11.45 33.75
N LEU A 21 0.80 11.11 32.97
CA LEU A 21 1.04 10.80 31.56
C LEU A 21 1.59 12.08 30.91
N PRO A 22 2.65 12.01 30.10
CA PRO A 22 3.16 13.20 29.44
C PRO A 22 2.09 13.78 28.52
N LEU A 23 1.77 15.06 28.70
CA LEU A 23 1.06 15.85 27.69
C LEU A 23 1.77 15.66 26.35
N THR A 24 1.01 15.35 25.30
CA THR A 24 1.48 14.88 23.99
C THR A 24 2.76 15.58 23.55
N GLY A 25 3.90 14.90 23.71
CA GLY A 25 5.18 15.41 23.23
C GLY A 25 5.10 15.61 21.72
N TRP A 26 5.55 16.76 21.25
CA TRP A 26 5.79 16.97 19.82
C TRP A 26 6.90 16.00 19.41
N GLY A 27 6.53 14.89 18.77
CA GLY A 27 7.52 13.94 18.28
C GLY A 27 8.49 14.64 17.35
N SER A 28 9.79 14.44 17.58
CA SER A 28 10.83 15.01 16.73
C SER A 28 10.67 14.55 15.28
N ASP A 29 11.08 15.41 14.33
CA ASP A 29 11.22 14.99 12.93
C ASP A 29 12.19 13.82 12.81
N TRP A 30 13.16 13.65 13.73
CA TRP A 30 14.10 12.52 13.76
C TRP A 30 13.87 11.58 14.94
N GLN A 31 13.67 10.30 14.65
CA GLN A 31 13.44 9.27 15.66
C GLN A 31 14.24 8.00 15.38
N VAL A 32 14.70 7.34 16.45
CA VAL A 32 15.23 5.96 16.43
C VAL A 32 14.34 5.08 17.27
N SER A 33 13.87 3.98 16.69
CA SER A 33 13.09 2.95 17.38
C SER A 33 13.63 1.55 17.04
N VAL A 34 13.03 0.52 17.62
CA VAL A 34 13.34 -0.88 17.29
C VAL A 34 12.29 -1.40 16.32
N ASP A 35 12.72 -2.05 15.24
CA ASP A 35 11.84 -2.69 14.27
C ASP A 35 11.34 -4.03 14.82
N GLU A 36 10.02 -4.19 14.95
CA GLU A 36 9.43 -5.42 15.51
C GLU A 36 9.60 -6.65 14.60
N GLN A 37 9.92 -6.48 13.31
CA GLN A 37 10.15 -7.63 12.42
C GLN A 37 11.45 -8.38 12.74
N ASN A 38 12.47 -7.66 13.21
CA ASN A 38 13.85 -8.16 13.27
C ASN A 38 14.63 -7.74 14.54
N GLY A 39 14.07 -6.86 15.39
CA GLY A 39 14.69 -6.41 16.63
C GLY A 39 15.90 -5.48 16.46
N LEU A 40 16.17 -4.95 15.26
CA LEU A 40 17.28 -4.03 15.00
C LEU A 40 16.81 -2.57 15.02
N PRO A 41 17.72 -1.58 15.17
CA PRO A 41 17.33 -0.18 15.17
C PRO A 41 16.95 0.29 13.76
N THR A 42 15.91 1.12 13.68
CA THR A 42 15.50 1.86 12.49
C THR A 42 15.60 3.37 12.79
N VAL A 43 16.00 4.19 11.82
CA VAL A 43 15.95 5.65 11.91
C VAL A 43 14.86 6.16 10.97
N THR A 44 13.94 6.96 11.49
CA THR A 44 12.94 7.67 10.69
C THR A 44 13.19 9.17 10.68
N ARG A 45 12.81 9.81 9.57
CA ARG A 45 12.66 11.25 9.42
C ARG A 45 11.23 11.55 8.95
N GLY A 46 10.48 12.38 9.67
CA GLY A 46 9.10 12.74 9.31
C GLY A 46 8.15 11.54 9.24
N GLY A 47 8.43 10.48 10.01
CA GLY A 47 7.75 9.18 9.90
C GLY A 47 8.20 8.29 8.72
N GLY A 48 9.05 8.78 7.81
CA GLY A 48 9.66 8.02 6.72
C GLY A 48 10.94 7.31 7.14
N PRO A 49 11.19 6.06 6.72
CA PRO A 49 12.45 5.39 7.03
C PRO A 49 13.62 6.05 6.25
N VAL A 50 14.66 6.44 6.97
CA VAL A 50 15.93 6.99 6.42
C VAL A 50 17.16 6.16 6.78
N MET A 51 17.04 5.23 7.73
CA MET A 51 17.93 4.09 7.86
C MET A 51 17.12 2.85 8.25
N LYS A 52 17.24 1.77 7.48
CA LYS A 52 16.67 0.46 7.82
C LYS A 52 17.77 -0.54 8.15
N ALA A 53 17.53 -1.41 9.13
CA ALA A 53 18.43 -2.51 9.47
C ALA A 53 17.74 -3.86 9.21
N LYS A 54 18.51 -4.86 8.81
CA LYS A 54 18.07 -6.26 8.69
C LYS A 54 19.20 -7.24 9.02
N PHE A 55 18.86 -8.50 9.20
CA PHE A 55 19.82 -9.60 9.24
C PHE A 55 19.98 -10.23 7.86
N ASP A 56 21.22 -10.40 7.39
CA ASP A 56 21.56 -11.25 6.25
C ASP A 56 22.73 -12.18 6.62
N PHE A 57 22.64 -13.41 6.15
CA PHE A 57 23.65 -14.44 6.35
C PHE A 57 23.85 -15.24 5.06
N TRP A 58 25.09 -15.66 4.83
CA TRP A 58 25.52 -16.26 3.58
C TRP A 58 26.46 -17.46 3.78
N ALA A 59 26.12 -18.58 3.13
CA ALA A 59 26.96 -19.76 2.99
C ALA A 59 28.00 -19.54 1.88
N ALA A 60 28.45 -20.60 1.22
CA ALA A 60 29.37 -20.51 0.09
C ALA A 60 28.77 -19.71 -1.08
N ASN A 61 29.64 -19.10 -1.89
CA ASN A 61 29.28 -18.39 -3.13
C ASN A 61 28.21 -17.28 -2.97
N TRP A 62 28.07 -16.70 -1.77
CA TRP A 62 27.02 -15.75 -1.40
C TRP A 62 25.58 -16.31 -1.48
N SER A 63 25.40 -17.63 -1.36
CA SER A 63 24.06 -18.21 -1.16
C SER A 63 23.45 -17.70 0.16
N TRP A 64 22.29 -17.05 0.09
CA TRP A 64 21.58 -16.49 1.25
C TRP A 64 20.85 -17.59 2.02
N THR A 65 21.08 -17.66 3.33
CA THR A 65 20.71 -18.82 4.17
C THR A 65 19.45 -18.62 5.01
N GLY A 66 18.82 -17.44 4.87
CA GLY A 66 17.66 -17.03 5.65
C GLY A 66 17.97 -16.69 7.11
N PHE A 67 17.10 -15.90 7.72
CA PHE A 67 17.12 -15.65 9.16
C PHE A 67 15.70 -15.42 9.65
N TYR A 68 15.21 -16.32 10.50
CA TYR A 68 13.83 -16.30 10.99
C TYR A 68 13.80 -15.76 12.40
N THR A 69 13.07 -14.68 12.61
CA THR A 69 12.98 -13.92 13.87
C THR A 69 11.64 -14.08 14.56
N ASP A 70 11.67 -14.07 15.88
CA ASP A 70 10.52 -14.02 16.79
C ASP A 70 10.82 -12.91 17.80
N PHE A 71 10.04 -11.82 17.75
CA PHE A 71 10.26 -10.61 18.52
C PHE A 71 9.08 -10.37 19.47
N LYS A 72 9.41 -9.96 20.70
CA LYS A 72 8.42 -9.72 21.74
C LYS A 72 8.68 -8.44 22.50
N VAL A 73 7.68 -7.57 22.56
CA VAL A 73 7.60 -6.51 23.57
C VAL A 73 7.19 -7.12 24.92
N ASN A 74 8.05 -7.00 25.92
CA ASN A 74 7.78 -7.45 27.29
C ASN A 74 7.25 -6.31 28.18
N GLY A 75 7.50 -5.06 27.78
CA GLY A 75 7.06 -3.84 28.46
C GLY A 75 7.67 -2.61 27.80
N PRO A 76 7.38 -1.40 28.33
CA PRO A 76 7.90 -0.15 27.76
C PRO A 76 9.43 -0.15 27.66
N TYR A 77 9.93 0.00 26.44
CA TYR A 77 11.34 -0.11 26.07
C TYR A 77 12.08 -1.35 26.58
N GLN A 78 11.39 -2.50 26.66
CA GLN A 78 11.96 -3.79 27.07
C GLN A 78 11.48 -4.89 26.13
N TYR A 79 12.38 -5.41 25.29
CA TYR A 79 12.06 -6.37 24.25
C TYR A 79 12.98 -7.59 24.31
N THR A 80 12.53 -8.70 23.74
CA THR A 80 13.34 -9.89 23.49
C THR A 80 13.24 -10.26 22.01
N LEU A 81 14.38 -10.63 21.43
CA LEU A 81 14.47 -11.23 20.10
C LEU A 81 14.97 -12.67 20.23
N LEU A 82 14.35 -13.59 19.51
CA LEU A 82 14.91 -14.88 19.14
C LEU A 82 15.14 -14.88 17.62
N GLY A 83 16.22 -15.51 17.16
CA GLY A 83 16.55 -15.62 15.74
C GLY A 83 17.19 -16.97 15.44
N LYS A 84 16.91 -17.55 14.27
CA LYS A 84 17.43 -18.87 13.87
C LYS A 84 17.93 -18.90 12.45
N ASN A 85 19.10 -19.53 12.26
CA ASN A 85 19.62 -19.90 10.95
C ASN A 85 19.83 -21.43 10.91
N LYS A 86 19.10 -22.12 10.02
CA LYS A 86 19.12 -23.59 9.94
C LYS A 86 20.28 -24.13 9.11
N GLU A 87 20.75 -23.39 8.12
CA GLU A 87 21.81 -23.84 7.20
C GLU A 87 23.21 -23.56 7.78
N LEU A 88 23.37 -22.43 8.49
CA LEU A 88 24.57 -22.11 9.26
C LEU A 88 24.53 -22.64 10.72
N ASP A 89 23.47 -23.38 11.07
CA ASP A 89 23.30 -24.14 12.31
C ASP A 89 23.58 -23.34 13.61
N PHE A 90 22.88 -22.22 13.77
CA PHE A 90 22.96 -21.40 14.99
C PHE A 90 21.63 -20.77 15.43
N ASP A 91 21.49 -20.65 16.75
CA ASP A 91 20.51 -19.80 17.44
C ASP A 91 21.13 -18.43 17.78
N LEU A 92 20.32 -17.38 17.72
CA LEU A 92 20.59 -16.05 18.28
C LEU A 92 19.49 -15.67 19.25
N LYS A 93 19.85 -14.99 20.34
CA LYS A 93 18.91 -14.32 21.26
C LYS A 93 19.40 -12.90 21.52
N ALA A 94 18.48 -11.98 21.82
CA ALA A 94 18.83 -10.65 22.31
C ALA A 94 17.86 -10.16 23.39
N ASP A 95 18.41 -9.66 24.49
CA ASP A 95 17.71 -8.77 25.43
C ASP A 95 17.92 -7.33 24.95
N ILE A 96 16.84 -6.57 24.71
CA ILE A 96 16.90 -5.23 24.09
C ILE A 96 16.21 -4.22 24.99
N ARG A 97 16.92 -3.14 25.38
CA ARG A 97 16.45 -2.22 26.45
C ARG A 97 16.87 -0.77 26.21
N LYS A 98 16.04 0.19 26.64
CA LYS A 98 16.43 1.61 26.77
C LYS A 98 17.10 1.82 28.13
N GLU A 99 18.43 1.92 28.12
CA GLU A 99 19.28 2.09 29.31
C GLU A 99 19.15 3.51 29.88
N GLN A 100 19.04 4.50 28.99
CA GLN A 100 18.95 5.93 29.29
C GLN A 100 18.09 6.64 28.23
N ALA A 101 17.75 7.91 28.45
CA ALA A 101 16.91 8.69 27.54
C ALA A 101 17.38 8.68 26.07
N GLN A 102 18.70 8.61 25.85
CA GLN A 102 19.38 8.62 24.55
C GLN A 102 20.18 7.34 24.25
N THR A 103 20.02 6.27 25.02
CA THR A 103 20.77 5.00 24.85
C THR A 103 19.87 3.77 24.78
N LEU A 104 19.97 3.03 23.67
CA LEU A 104 19.48 1.64 23.53
C LEU A 104 20.65 0.66 23.70
N SER A 105 20.39 -0.53 24.23
CA SER A 105 21.34 -1.64 24.21
C SER A 105 20.69 -2.96 23.78
N TRP A 106 21.52 -3.84 23.22
CA TRP A 106 21.23 -5.22 22.89
C TRP A 106 22.26 -6.09 23.58
N ALA A 107 21.84 -7.04 24.40
CA ALA A 107 22.69 -8.12 24.90
C ALA A 107 22.44 -9.36 24.03
N PHE A 108 23.24 -9.52 22.97
CA PHE A 108 23.18 -10.65 22.05
C PHE A 108 23.87 -11.89 22.65
N ASP A 109 23.25 -13.04 22.40
CA ASP A 109 23.72 -14.36 22.80
C ASP A 109 23.58 -15.29 21.59
N LEU A 110 24.70 -15.55 20.90
CA LEU A 110 24.77 -16.43 19.74
C LEU A 110 25.27 -17.81 20.16
N ASN A 111 24.69 -18.87 19.60
CA ASN A 111 25.03 -20.25 19.91
C ASN A 111 25.07 -21.09 18.63
N ALA A 112 26.26 -21.26 18.06
CA ALA A 112 26.49 -22.14 16.92
C ALA A 112 26.59 -23.59 17.40
N HIS A 113 25.76 -24.48 16.85
CA HIS A 113 25.64 -25.86 17.32
C HIS A 113 26.71 -26.77 16.69
N SER A 114 27.18 -26.43 15.48
CA SER A 114 28.27 -27.11 14.78
C SER A 114 29.28 -26.14 14.16
N ARG A 115 30.36 -26.67 13.56
CA ARG A 115 31.37 -25.88 12.86
C ARG A 115 31.03 -25.81 11.37
N GLN A 116 30.72 -24.62 10.87
CA GLN A 116 30.51 -24.36 9.44
C GLN A 116 31.73 -23.72 8.80
N ALA A 117 32.04 -24.08 7.56
CA ALA A 117 33.22 -23.62 6.83
C ALA A 117 32.95 -23.45 5.33
N GLY A 118 33.71 -22.56 4.67
CA GLY A 118 33.41 -22.08 3.32
C GLY A 118 32.28 -21.04 3.31
N VAL A 119 31.94 -20.46 4.45
CA VAL A 119 30.81 -19.51 4.60
C VAL A 119 31.26 -18.09 4.33
N MET A 120 30.50 -17.29 3.57
CA MET A 120 30.84 -15.88 3.38
C MET A 120 30.67 -15.06 4.68
N GLY A 121 29.83 -15.53 5.61
CA GLY A 121 29.60 -14.93 6.92
C GLY A 121 28.22 -14.27 7.01
N GLY A 122 28.04 -13.34 7.95
CA GLY A 122 26.79 -12.60 8.07
C GLY A 122 26.58 -11.89 9.39
N GLY A 123 25.49 -11.15 9.49
CA GLY A 123 25.15 -10.33 10.64
C GLY A 123 24.14 -9.26 10.28
N MET A 124 24.35 -8.05 10.77
CA MET A 124 23.46 -6.91 10.50
C MET A 124 23.89 -6.19 9.21
N VAL A 125 22.90 -5.81 8.40
CA VAL A 125 23.06 -4.91 7.25
C VAL A 125 22.23 -3.66 7.52
N PHE A 126 22.85 -2.49 7.38
CA PHE A 126 22.24 -1.19 7.59
C PHE A 126 22.21 -0.44 6.25
N GLN A 127 21.02 -0.05 5.81
CA GLN A 127 20.77 0.66 4.55
C GLN A 127 20.36 2.09 4.87
N PHE A 128 21.11 3.06 4.36
CA PHE A 128 20.93 4.50 4.63
C PHE A 128 20.38 5.21 3.38
N ASP A 129 19.46 6.15 3.57
CA ASP A 129 18.88 6.95 2.48
C ASP A 129 19.95 7.86 1.85
N PRO A 130 20.24 7.74 0.54
CA PRO A 130 21.29 8.52 -0.13
C PRO A 130 21.08 10.05 -0.07
N ALA A 131 19.83 10.52 0.00
CA ALA A 131 19.55 11.96 0.11
C ALA A 131 19.96 12.49 1.49
N GLN A 132 19.80 11.69 2.56
CA GLN A 132 20.29 12.07 3.89
C GLN A 132 21.83 11.96 4.00
N ILE A 133 22.46 11.06 3.23
CA ILE A 133 23.93 11.00 3.07
C ILE A 133 24.48 12.24 2.37
N ALA A 134 23.80 12.74 1.33
CA ALA A 134 24.18 13.97 0.64
C ALA A 134 23.92 15.25 1.47
N GLY A 135 22.92 15.21 2.37
CA GLY A 135 22.51 16.33 3.20
C GLY A 135 23.13 16.39 4.61
N ASP A 136 22.31 16.80 5.58
CA ASP A 136 22.71 17.11 6.96
C ASP A 136 23.48 16.00 7.66
N MET A 137 23.07 14.73 7.51
CA MET A 137 23.70 13.62 8.23
C MET A 137 25.08 13.24 7.68
N GLY A 138 25.35 13.50 6.40
CA GLY A 138 26.59 13.10 5.73
C GLY A 138 26.71 11.58 5.57
N ALA A 139 27.84 11.13 5.01
CA ALA A 139 28.14 9.70 4.94
C ALA A 139 28.39 9.10 6.34
N PRO A 140 27.88 7.89 6.65
CA PRO A 140 28.27 7.15 7.84
C PRO A 140 29.77 6.84 7.86
N GLN A 141 30.30 6.58 9.05
CA GLN A 141 31.71 6.34 9.32
C GLN A 141 31.88 5.05 10.13
N LEU A 142 32.92 4.27 9.81
CA LEU A 142 33.28 3.07 10.55
C LEU A 142 34.07 3.45 11.81
N LEU A 143 33.79 2.80 12.94
CA LEU A 143 34.61 2.91 14.14
C LEU A 143 35.84 1.98 14.03
N PRO A 144 36.98 2.32 14.66
CA PRO A 144 38.17 1.47 14.68
C PRO A 144 37.92 0.04 15.16
N ASP A 145 38.83 -0.86 14.79
CA ASP A 145 38.91 -2.24 15.29
C ASP A 145 37.64 -3.08 15.13
N ASN A 146 36.80 -2.82 14.10
CA ASN A 146 35.48 -3.45 13.91
C ASN A 146 34.49 -3.23 15.09
N ARG A 147 34.65 -2.14 15.87
CA ARG A 147 33.82 -1.85 17.04
C ARG A 147 32.49 -1.15 16.74
N GLY A 148 32.15 -0.95 15.46
CA GLY A 148 30.83 -0.45 15.03
C GLY A 148 30.90 0.70 14.04
N TRP A 149 29.93 1.61 14.12
CA TRP A 149 29.75 2.71 13.17
C TRP A 149 29.06 3.93 13.81
N SER A 150 29.16 5.08 13.14
CA SER A 150 28.34 6.26 13.46
C SER A 150 27.89 7.02 12.22
N TRP A 151 26.76 7.70 12.31
CA TRP A 151 26.14 8.50 11.26
C TRP A 151 25.66 9.85 11.83
N GLY A 152 25.67 10.92 11.05
CA GLY A 152 25.49 12.27 11.56
C GLY A 152 26.80 12.95 12.00
N LYS A 153 26.73 14.26 12.24
CA LYS A 153 27.86 15.17 12.51
C LYS A 153 27.77 15.70 13.94
N ALA A 154 28.73 15.33 14.79
CA ALA A 154 28.70 15.65 16.23
C ALA A 154 28.69 17.17 16.53
N ASP A 155 29.35 17.95 15.67
CA ASP A 155 29.39 19.41 15.67
C ASP A 155 28.04 20.06 15.29
N GLN A 156 27.19 19.33 14.56
CA GLN A 156 25.82 19.74 14.18
C GLN A 156 24.76 19.11 15.11
N GLY A 157 25.18 18.57 16.26
CA GLY A 157 24.32 17.99 17.29
C GLY A 157 23.77 16.60 16.97
N ARG A 158 23.32 16.35 15.74
CA ARG A 158 22.74 15.05 15.30
C ARG A 158 23.80 13.99 15.12
N ARG A 159 23.71 12.91 15.90
CA ARG A 159 24.52 11.70 15.69
C ARG A 159 23.81 10.45 16.18
N VAL A 160 23.99 9.36 15.44
CA VAL A 160 23.67 7.99 15.84
C VAL A 160 24.99 7.23 15.87
N GLU A 161 25.38 6.65 17.01
CA GLU A 161 26.59 5.82 17.13
C GLU A 161 26.23 4.45 17.69
N MET A 162 26.47 3.38 16.91
CA MET A 162 26.26 1.99 17.33
C MET A 162 27.63 1.32 17.58
N ARG A 163 27.88 0.95 18.84
CA ARG A 163 29.09 0.26 19.31
C ARG A 163 28.85 -1.21 19.58
N PHE A 164 29.91 -1.99 19.50
CA PHE A 164 29.95 -3.42 19.79
C PHE A 164 31.14 -3.78 20.70
N ASP A 165 30.89 -4.61 21.72
CA ASP A 165 31.92 -5.25 22.55
C ASP A 165 31.55 -6.71 22.89
N PRO A 166 32.40 -7.71 22.60
CA PRO A 166 33.69 -7.59 21.89
C PRO A 166 33.54 -7.09 20.44
N PRO A 167 34.65 -6.74 19.76
CA PRO A 167 34.66 -6.40 18.34
C PRO A 167 33.93 -7.40 17.45
N LEU A 168 33.30 -6.90 16.38
CA LEU A 168 32.64 -7.74 15.38
C LEU A 168 33.65 -8.45 14.47
N ALA A 169 33.19 -9.53 13.82
CA ALA A 169 34.03 -10.35 12.95
C ALA A 169 34.58 -9.55 11.74
N LYS A 170 33.79 -8.58 11.25
CA LYS A 170 34.13 -7.55 10.25
C LYS A 170 33.06 -6.44 10.25
N VAL A 171 33.44 -5.17 10.09
CA VAL A 171 32.52 -4.06 9.75
C VAL A 171 33.04 -3.30 8.53
N TYR A 172 32.21 -3.12 7.50
CA TYR A 172 32.62 -2.52 6.22
C TYR A 172 31.44 -1.98 5.41
N PHE A 173 31.72 -1.10 4.43
CA PHE A 173 30.75 -0.71 3.40
C PHE A 173 30.76 -1.69 2.23
N GLU A 174 29.60 -2.16 1.78
CA GLU A 174 29.50 -3.10 0.65
C GLU A 174 30.03 -2.41 -0.61
N ARG A 175 31.12 -2.96 -1.19
CA ARG A 175 31.83 -2.40 -2.35
C ARG A 175 32.28 -0.94 -2.17
N GLY A 176 32.37 -0.45 -0.92
CA GLY A 176 32.66 0.94 -0.60
C GLY A 176 31.47 1.90 -0.70
N ASN A 177 30.24 1.40 -0.93
CA ASN A 177 29.03 2.22 -0.96
C ASN A 177 28.63 2.67 0.47
N PRO A 178 28.67 3.97 0.82
CA PRO A 178 28.28 4.44 2.15
C PRO A 178 26.80 4.18 2.49
N SER A 179 25.96 3.94 1.48
CA SER A 179 24.54 3.65 1.65
C SER A 179 24.25 2.22 2.13
N GLU A 180 25.21 1.29 2.10
CA GLU A 180 25.06 -0.07 2.64
C GLU A 180 26.25 -0.47 3.52
N LEU A 181 26.02 -0.52 4.83
CA LEU A 181 27.01 -0.96 5.83
C LEU A 181 26.70 -2.39 6.29
N ARG A 182 27.74 -3.22 6.34
CA ARG A 182 27.68 -4.63 6.76
C ARG A 182 28.49 -4.83 8.04
N ALA A 183 27.83 -5.30 9.09
CA ALA A 183 28.37 -5.53 10.43
C ALA A 183 28.23 -7.02 10.78
N PHE A 184 29.27 -7.79 10.45
CA PHE A 184 29.24 -9.25 10.51
C PHE A 184 29.48 -9.75 11.95
N LEU A 185 28.50 -10.52 12.43
CA LEU A 185 28.57 -11.31 13.66
C LEU A 185 29.47 -12.52 13.45
N TYR A 186 29.38 -13.15 12.27
CA TYR A 186 30.13 -14.34 11.86
C TYR A 186 30.89 -14.14 10.54
N LYS A 187 31.99 -14.90 10.39
CA LYS A 187 32.79 -15.06 9.17
C LYS A 187 33.35 -16.49 9.12
N ASP A 188 34.01 -16.86 8.02
CA ASP A 188 34.66 -18.16 7.93
C ASP A 188 35.81 -18.36 8.96
N PRO A 189 35.90 -19.52 9.62
CA PRO A 189 34.85 -20.51 9.85
C PRO A 189 33.99 -20.15 11.06
N ILE A 190 32.69 -20.45 11.00
CA ILE A 190 31.83 -20.42 12.20
C ILE A 190 32.27 -21.60 13.07
N SER A 191 32.73 -21.30 14.28
CA SER A 191 33.12 -22.33 15.26
C SER A 191 31.94 -22.64 16.17
N ALA A 192 31.71 -23.93 16.44
CA ALA A 192 30.70 -24.37 17.41
C ALA A 192 30.97 -23.77 18.79
N GLY A 193 29.94 -23.30 19.47
CA GLY A 193 30.03 -22.68 20.78
C GLY A 193 29.17 -21.43 20.93
N ARG A 194 29.22 -20.85 22.13
CA ARG A 194 28.41 -19.70 22.55
C ARG A 194 29.25 -18.43 22.61
N GLN A 195 28.77 -17.36 21.97
CA GLN A 195 29.39 -16.04 21.94
C GLN A 195 28.39 -15.00 22.44
N GLN A 196 28.78 -14.24 23.47
CA GLN A 196 28.02 -13.10 23.97
C GLN A 196 28.60 -11.79 23.42
N LEU A 197 27.72 -10.84 23.14
CA LEU A 197 28.04 -9.58 22.49
C LEU A 197 27.09 -8.49 23.00
N LYS A 198 27.63 -7.39 23.55
CA LYS A 198 26.81 -6.19 23.81
C LYS A 198 26.91 -5.23 22.64
N ALA A 199 25.77 -4.84 22.09
CA ALA A 199 25.66 -3.64 21.27
C ALA A 199 25.05 -2.49 22.08
N VAL A 200 25.49 -1.27 21.80
CA VAL A 200 24.95 -0.04 22.39
C VAL A 200 24.78 1.01 21.29
N LEU A 201 23.57 1.51 21.12
CA LEU A 201 23.27 2.64 20.23
C LEU A 201 22.99 3.88 21.07
N ASN A 202 23.75 4.95 20.81
CA ASN A 202 23.52 6.27 21.38
C ASN A 202 23.01 7.22 20.29
N VAL A 203 22.08 8.10 20.67
CA VAL A 203 21.60 9.22 19.82
C VAL A 203 21.95 10.57 20.47
N THR A 204 22.14 11.61 19.67
CA THR A 204 22.37 12.98 20.15
C THR A 204 21.63 14.02 19.30
N GLY A 205 21.45 15.22 19.85
CA GLY A 205 20.77 16.33 19.19
C GLY A 205 19.27 16.28 19.43
N ASP A 206 18.50 16.55 18.38
CA ASP A 206 17.03 16.44 18.32
C ASP A 206 16.53 15.02 18.04
N ILE A 207 17.42 14.03 17.88
CA ILE A 207 17.06 12.64 17.63
C ILE A 207 16.48 11.99 18.90
N GLU A 208 15.21 11.58 18.85
CA GLU A 208 14.53 10.93 19.99
C GLU A 208 14.60 9.40 19.92
N LEU A 209 14.68 8.74 21.08
CA LEU A 209 14.45 7.29 21.18
C LEU A 209 12.95 6.99 21.32
N GLY A 210 12.31 6.62 20.21
CA GLY A 210 10.88 6.35 20.11
C GLY A 210 10.47 4.93 20.51
N PRO A 211 9.21 4.74 20.97
CA PRO A 211 8.63 3.44 21.25
C PRO A 211 8.28 2.66 19.97
N THR A 212 8.18 1.34 20.11
CA THR A 212 7.72 0.40 19.07
C THR A 212 6.21 0.54 18.78
N PRO A 213 5.72 0.15 17.59
CA PRO A 213 4.28 0.09 17.28
C PRO A 213 3.39 -0.52 18.38
N THR A 214 3.74 -1.68 18.92
CA THR A 214 3.00 -2.40 19.96
C THR A 214 2.90 -1.58 21.25
N GLU A 215 3.96 -0.86 21.64
CA GLU A 215 3.89 0.13 22.73
C GLU A 215 3.00 1.32 22.40
N ARG A 216 3.13 1.89 21.18
CA ARG A 216 2.38 3.08 20.75
C ARG A 216 0.88 2.85 20.73
N PHE A 217 0.44 1.76 20.11
CA PHE A 217 -0.98 1.41 20.02
C PHE A 217 -1.51 0.83 21.34
N GLY A 218 -0.63 0.30 22.19
CA GLY A 218 -0.91 -0.03 23.58
C GLY A 218 -0.84 -1.53 23.87
N LEU A 219 -0.17 -1.85 24.99
CA LEU A 219 0.23 -3.19 25.45
C LEU A 219 -0.92 -4.09 25.97
N ALA A 220 -2.15 -3.85 25.54
CA ALA A 220 -3.27 -4.76 25.85
C ALA A 220 -3.11 -6.05 25.03
N ASP A 221 -3.21 -7.21 25.68
CA ASP A 221 -3.18 -8.52 25.01
C ASP A 221 -4.41 -8.66 24.09
N PRO A 222 -4.23 -8.76 22.75
CA PRO A 222 -5.34 -8.89 21.82
C PRO A 222 -6.24 -10.10 22.10
N ALA A 223 -5.71 -11.18 22.69
CA ALA A 223 -6.50 -12.36 23.04
C ALA A 223 -7.60 -12.08 24.10
N THR A 224 -7.54 -10.93 24.77
CA THR A 224 -8.57 -10.48 25.74
C THR A 224 -9.72 -9.70 25.11
N TRP A 225 -9.59 -9.26 23.86
CA TRP A 225 -10.64 -8.53 23.14
C TRP A 225 -11.74 -9.49 22.64
N PRO A 226 -12.99 -9.02 22.43
CA PRO A 226 -14.04 -9.86 21.84
C PRO A 226 -13.69 -10.31 20.42
N ASP A 227 -14.25 -11.45 20.02
CA ASP A 227 -14.20 -11.95 18.65
C ASP A 227 -15.04 -11.06 17.71
N ASP A 228 -14.60 -10.93 16.47
CA ASP A 228 -15.35 -10.23 15.42
C ASP A 228 -16.72 -10.89 15.13
N GLN A 229 -17.64 -10.11 14.56
CA GLN A 229 -19.01 -10.52 14.25
C GLN A 229 -19.28 -10.49 12.73
N LEU A 230 -18.23 -10.60 11.91
CA LEU A 230 -18.28 -10.48 10.45
C LEU A 230 -18.54 -11.84 9.80
N ASP A 231 -19.80 -12.08 9.42
CA ASP A 231 -20.08 -13.09 8.41
C ASP A 231 -19.50 -12.67 7.05
N TRP A 232 -18.88 -13.63 6.36
CA TRP A 232 -18.27 -13.45 5.06
C TRP A 232 -19.26 -13.59 3.90
N ARG A 233 -20.52 -14.00 4.15
CA ARG A 233 -21.60 -14.05 3.14
C ARG A 233 -22.53 -12.85 3.16
N THR A 234 -22.84 -12.30 4.33
CA THR A 234 -23.68 -11.11 4.48
C THR A 234 -22.83 -9.83 4.61
N SER A 235 -23.40 -8.69 4.25
CA SER A 235 -22.73 -7.38 4.43
C SER A 235 -23.29 -6.68 5.68
N PRO A 236 -22.44 -6.16 6.59
CA PRO A 236 -22.89 -5.50 7.82
C PRO A 236 -23.60 -4.16 7.57
N VAL A 237 -23.33 -3.52 6.44
CA VAL A 237 -24.02 -2.33 5.91
C VAL A 237 -24.62 -2.73 4.55
N ASP A 238 -25.75 -2.13 4.16
CA ASP A 238 -26.29 -2.31 2.80
C ASP A 238 -26.31 -0.98 2.05
N LEU A 239 -25.36 -0.85 1.13
CA LEU A 239 -25.19 0.27 0.21
C LEU A 239 -25.57 -0.10 -1.24
N SER A 240 -26.24 -1.23 -1.46
CA SER A 240 -26.58 -1.72 -2.81
C SER A 240 -27.50 -0.77 -3.58
N PHE A 241 -28.16 0.18 -2.88
CA PHE A 241 -28.88 1.30 -3.49
C PHE A 241 -27.98 2.19 -4.39
N LEU A 242 -26.68 2.31 -4.08
CA LEU A 242 -25.71 3.01 -4.93
C LEU A 242 -25.56 2.34 -6.31
N ASN A 243 -25.83 1.04 -6.40
CA ASN A 243 -25.80 0.27 -7.65
C ASN A 243 -27.18 0.13 -8.30
N ALA A 244 -28.28 0.50 -7.65
CA ALA A 244 -29.62 0.37 -8.22
C ALA A 244 -29.79 1.19 -9.52
N ALA A 245 -29.18 2.36 -9.58
CA ALA A 245 -29.09 3.18 -10.80
C ALA A 245 -28.35 2.47 -11.95
N GLU A 246 -27.48 1.50 -11.65
CA GLU A 246 -26.58 0.81 -12.58
C GLU A 246 -26.89 -0.68 -12.80
N LYS A 247 -27.89 -1.27 -12.13
CA LYS A 247 -28.30 -2.68 -12.35
C LYS A 247 -29.10 -2.86 -13.66
N PRO A 248 -28.77 -3.82 -14.56
CA PRO A 248 -27.49 -4.53 -14.67
C PRO A 248 -26.40 -3.64 -15.30
N ALA A 249 -25.15 -3.88 -14.94
CA ALA A 249 -24.01 -3.07 -15.38
C ALA A 249 -23.88 -3.02 -16.92
N GLY A 250 -23.39 -1.91 -17.44
CA GLY A 250 -23.25 -1.66 -18.87
C GLY A 250 -24.51 -1.16 -19.57
N LYS A 251 -25.64 -0.99 -18.86
CA LYS A 251 -26.89 -0.48 -19.46
C LYS A 251 -26.83 0.99 -19.94
N ARG A 252 -25.74 1.71 -19.62
CA ARG A 252 -25.41 3.05 -20.14
C ARG A 252 -24.48 3.03 -21.36
N GLY A 253 -24.21 1.86 -21.91
CA GLY A 253 -23.20 1.64 -22.95
C GLY A 253 -21.78 1.63 -22.37
N PHE A 254 -20.78 1.73 -23.24
CA PHE A 254 -19.38 1.55 -22.86
C PHE A 254 -18.81 2.74 -22.07
N VAL A 255 -17.94 2.46 -21.11
CA VAL A 255 -17.10 3.46 -20.43
C VAL A 255 -16.08 4.03 -21.43
N LYS A 256 -15.77 5.32 -21.31
CA LYS A 256 -14.86 6.09 -22.18
C LYS A 256 -14.01 7.05 -21.34
N ALA A 257 -12.76 7.26 -21.75
CA ALA A 257 -11.91 8.33 -21.22
C ALA A 257 -12.20 9.64 -21.98
N VAL A 258 -12.51 10.71 -21.25
CA VAL A 258 -12.87 12.02 -21.82
C VAL A 258 -12.06 13.11 -21.11
N GLY A 259 -10.85 13.35 -21.61
CA GLY A 259 -9.89 14.24 -20.97
C GLY A 259 -9.43 13.69 -19.63
N GLU A 260 -9.80 14.35 -18.54
CA GLU A 260 -9.40 14.01 -17.16
C GLU A 260 -10.48 13.23 -16.40
N GLN A 261 -11.43 12.62 -17.10
CA GLN A 261 -12.58 11.94 -16.49
C GLN A 261 -12.94 10.64 -17.22
N LEU A 262 -13.41 9.66 -16.45
CA LEU A 262 -14.19 8.54 -16.98
C LEU A 262 -15.67 8.92 -17.10
N MET A 263 -16.28 8.56 -18.23
CA MET A 263 -17.69 8.78 -18.53
C MET A 263 -18.32 7.51 -19.12
N PHE A 264 -19.62 7.33 -18.91
CA PHE A 264 -20.42 6.38 -19.68
C PHE A 264 -20.73 6.91 -21.09
N GLU A 265 -21.22 6.05 -21.96
CA GLU A 265 -21.55 6.39 -23.36
C GLU A 265 -22.75 7.35 -23.49
N ASP A 266 -23.59 7.46 -22.46
CA ASP A 266 -24.60 8.52 -22.33
C ASP A 266 -24.03 9.90 -21.90
N ASN A 267 -22.72 10.01 -21.69
CA ASN A 267 -21.96 11.15 -21.16
C ASN A 267 -22.18 11.44 -19.66
N THR A 268 -22.76 10.52 -18.90
CA THR A 268 -22.77 10.60 -17.42
C THR A 268 -21.37 10.33 -16.87
N PRO A 269 -20.75 11.23 -16.10
CA PRO A 269 -19.46 10.96 -15.45
C PRO A 269 -19.57 9.81 -14.44
N VAL A 270 -18.51 9.01 -14.31
CA VAL A 270 -18.47 7.86 -13.41
C VAL A 270 -17.25 7.89 -12.49
N ARG A 271 -17.47 7.50 -11.24
CA ARG A 271 -16.42 7.22 -10.25
C ARG A 271 -16.54 5.76 -9.82
N PHE A 272 -15.42 5.04 -9.80
CA PHE A 272 -15.37 3.62 -9.46
C PHE A 272 -14.68 3.39 -8.12
N TRP A 273 -15.45 2.95 -7.12
CA TRP A 273 -14.89 2.36 -5.90
C TRP A 273 -14.90 0.85 -6.08
N GLY A 274 -13.73 0.24 -6.02
CA GLY A 274 -13.56 -1.17 -6.38
C GLY A 274 -12.59 -1.95 -5.52
N THR A 275 -12.40 -3.20 -5.91
CA THR A 275 -11.49 -4.14 -5.27
C THR A 275 -11.12 -5.28 -6.23
N ASN A 276 -10.14 -6.09 -5.86
CA ASN A 276 -9.63 -7.19 -6.67
C ASN A 276 -10.19 -8.53 -6.20
N LEU A 277 -10.70 -9.34 -7.14
CA LEU A 277 -10.90 -10.78 -6.97
C LEU A 277 -9.71 -11.48 -7.63
N SER A 278 -8.89 -12.15 -6.84
CA SER A 278 -7.58 -12.64 -7.27
C SER A 278 -7.48 -14.16 -7.20
N ALA A 279 -6.70 -14.75 -8.11
CA ALA A 279 -6.18 -16.10 -7.99
C ALA A 279 -7.26 -17.18 -7.71
N TYR A 280 -7.22 -17.83 -6.55
CA TYR A 280 -8.13 -18.93 -6.22
C TYR A 280 -9.57 -18.46 -5.95
N SER A 281 -9.81 -17.17 -5.68
CA SER A 281 -11.17 -16.63 -5.55
C SER A 281 -11.94 -16.76 -6.87
N LEU A 282 -11.24 -16.67 -8.00
CA LEU A 282 -11.83 -16.79 -9.34
C LEU A 282 -12.30 -18.22 -9.62
N PHE A 283 -11.41 -19.21 -9.45
CA PHE A 283 -11.64 -20.58 -9.96
C PHE A 283 -12.07 -21.61 -8.91
N LYS A 284 -11.67 -21.45 -7.63
CA LYS A 284 -12.01 -22.40 -6.54
C LYS A 284 -13.24 -22.00 -5.72
N SER A 285 -13.97 -20.96 -6.12
CA SER A 285 -15.21 -20.57 -5.46
C SER A 285 -16.40 -21.41 -5.98
N PRO A 286 -17.28 -21.92 -5.10
CA PRO A 286 -18.55 -22.53 -5.48
C PRO A 286 -19.46 -21.56 -6.25
N ASP A 287 -20.24 -22.08 -7.20
CA ASP A 287 -21.06 -21.27 -8.12
C ASP A 287 -22.18 -20.48 -7.41
N ASP A 288 -22.68 -20.96 -6.29
CA ASP A 288 -23.63 -20.27 -5.41
C ASP A 288 -22.92 -19.16 -4.60
N GLU A 289 -21.73 -19.43 -4.07
CA GLU A 289 -20.91 -18.44 -3.36
C GLU A 289 -20.47 -17.30 -4.28
N ILE A 290 -20.15 -17.56 -5.56
CA ILE A 290 -19.88 -16.51 -6.56
C ILE A 290 -21.04 -15.51 -6.63
N ARG A 291 -22.28 -16.01 -6.68
CA ARG A 291 -23.50 -15.17 -6.72
C ARG A 291 -23.77 -14.46 -5.39
N GLN A 292 -23.44 -15.09 -4.26
CA GLN A 292 -23.57 -14.49 -2.94
C GLN A 292 -22.53 -13.39 -2.69
N GLN A 293 -21.29 -13.57 -3.16
CA GLN A 293 -20.23 -12.59 -3.04
C GLN A 293 -20.46 -11.37 -3.94
N ALA A 294 -21.00 -11.52 -5.15
CA ALA A 294 -21.41 -10.37 -5.97
C ALA A 294 -22.45 -9.49 -5.25
N LYS A 295 -23.44 -10.11 -4.58
CA LYS A 295 -24.42 -9.41 -3.74
C LYS A 295 -23.74 -8.70 -2.56
N ARG A 296 -22.82 -9.38 -1.87
CA ARG A 296 -22.08 -8.81 -0.74
C ARG A 296 -21.23 -7.61 -1.17
N LEU A 297 -20.51 -7.70 -2.29
CA LEU A 297 -19.72 -6.61 -2.88
C LEU A 297 -20.62 -5.39 -3.22
N SER A 298 -21.81 -5.63 -3.77
CA SER A 298 -22.80 -4.58 -4.07
C SER A 298 -23.31 -3.91 -2.80
N ALA A 299 -23.61 -4.70 -1.75
CA ALA A 299 -24.03 -4.19 -0.43
C ALA A 299 -22.89 -3.51 0.36
N LEU A 300 -21.62 -3.88 0.13
CA LEU A 300 -20.44 -3.17 0.65
C LEU A 300 -20.18 -1.84 -0.10
N GLY A 301 -20.89 -1.56 -1.20
CA GLY A 301 -20.83 -0.30 -1.93
C GLY A 301 -19.84 -0.26 -3.08
N PHE A 302 -19.21 -1.37 -3.46
CA PHE A 302 -18.34 -1.43 -4.64
C PHE A 302 -19.15 -1.31 -5.95
N ASN A 303 -18.57 -0.72 -6.99
CA ASN A 303 -19.11 -0.70 -8.38
C ASN A 303 -18.09 -1.07 -9.45
N LEU A 304 -16.86 -1.45 -9.09
CA LEU A 304 -15.87 -2.04 -10.00
C LEU A 304 -15.17 -3.21 -9.32
N VAL A 305 -14.94 -4.30 -10.06
CA VAL A 305 -14.13 -5.44 -9.61
C VAL A 305 -13.14 -5.86 -10.68
N ARG A 306 -11.88 -6.02 -10.29
CA ARG A 306 -10.79 -6.49 -11.16
C ARG A 306 -10.57 -7.99 -11.00
N LEU A 307 -10.44 -8.72 -12.12
CA LEU A 307 -10.25 -10.18 -12.15
C LEU A 307 -8.76 -10.51 -12.32
N HIS A 308 -8.06 -10.60 -11.18
CA HIS A 308 -6.60 -10.53 -11.11
C HIS A 308 -5.92 -11.90 -10.84
N HIS A 309 -4.62 -12.02 -11.15
CA HIS A 309 -3.86 -13.29 -11.12
C HIS A 309 -4.56 -14.48 -11.81
N HIS A 310 -5.44 -14.19 -12.78
CA HIS A 310 -6.22 -15.22 -13.48
C HIS A 310 -5.34 -16.10 -14.38
N ASP A 311 -4.14 -15.62 -14.75
CA ASP A 311 -3.16 -16.25 -15.64
C ASP A 311 -1.99 -16.94 -14.91
N SER A 312 -1.89 -16.77 -13.58
CA SER A 312 -0.61 -16.84 -12.89
C SER A 312 -0.21 -18.28 -12.53
N PRO A 313 1.08 -18.66 -12.60
CA PRO A 313 1.54 -20.05 -12.59
C PRO A 313 1.44 -20.76 -11.23
N TRP A 314 1.37 -19.99 -10.14
CA TRP A 314 1.19 -20.49 -8.78
C TRP A 314 -0.30 -20.71 -8.42
N VAL A 315 -1.21 -20.36 -9.32
CA VAL A 315 -2.65 -20.61 -9.19
C VAL A 315 -2.98 -21.87 -9.99
N SER A 316 -3.66 -22.84 -9.37
CA SER A 316 -4.21 -24.01 -10.06
C SER A 316 -5.62 -24.38 -9.55
N PRO A 317 -6.63 -24.52 -10.42
CA PRO A 317 -6.58 -24.17 -11.84
C PRO A 317 -6.47 -22.65 -12.05
N ASN A 318 -5.90 -22.23 -13.18
CA ASN A 318 -5.93 -20.86 -13.69
C ASN A 318 -6.65 -20.81 -15.06
N VAL A 319 -6.61 -19.69 -15.79
CA VAL A 319 -7.32 -19.53 -17.08
C VAL A 319 -6.90 -20.56 -18.16
N PHE A 320 -5.69 -21.12 -18.08
CA PHE A 320 -5.21 -22.19 -18.98
C PHE A 320 -5.63 -23.59 -18.52
N GLY A 321 -6.00 -23.77 -17.25
CA GLY A 321 -6.49 -25.02 -16.67
C GLY A 321 -5.76 -25.44 -15.40
N ASP A 322 -5.80 -26.73 -15.07
CA ASP A 322 -5.04 -27.29 -13.94
C ASP A 322 -3.54 -27.29 -14.25
N GLY A 323 -2.75 -26.54 -13.47
CA GLY A 323 -1.31 -26.42 -13.62
C GLY A 323 -0.51 -27.74 -13.49
N THR A 324 -1.13 -28.82 -13.02
CA THR A 324 -0.55 -30.18 -13.03
C THR A 324 -0.70 -30.88 -14.40
N LEU A 325 -1.71 -30.49 -15.19
CA LEU A 325 -2.03 -31.06 -16.51
C LEU A 325 -1.56 -30.18 -17.67
N VAL A 326 -1.63 -28.86 -17.52
CA VAL A 326 -1.19 -27.85 -18.49
C VAL A 326 0.30 -28.01 -18.82
N ARG A 327 0.65 -27.95 -20.12
CA ARG A 327 2.03 -28.10 -20.62
C ARG A 327 2.51 -26.94 -21.49
N ASP A 328 1.60 -26.10 -21.95
CA ASP A 328 1.78 -24.86 -22.71
C ASP A 328 0.63 -23.91 -22.34
N THR A 329 0.71 -22.64 -22.71
CA THR A 329 -0.34 -21.65 -22.47
C THR A 329 -1.02 -21.18 -23.77
N GLN A 330 -1.09 -22.03 -24.79
CA GLN A 330 -1.57 -21.65 -26.13
C GLN A 330 -3.10 -21.70 -26.29
N GLN A 331 -3.82 -22.30 -25.34
CA GLN A 331 -5.29 -22.48 -25.34
C GLN A 331 -5.87 -22.18 -23.95
N LEU A 332 -7.11 -21.67 -23.91
CA LEU A 332 -7.83 -21.40 -22.66
C LEU A 332 -8.65 -22.62 -22.20
N SER A 333 -8.78 -22.78 -20.89
CA SER A 333 -9.59 -23.84 -20.27
C SER A 333 -11.07 -23.45 -20.25
N ALA A 334 -11.93 -24.30 -20.81
CA ALA A 334 -13.37 -24.05 -20.88
C ALA A 334 -14.04 -23.93 -19.49
N GLU A 335 -13.69 -24.77 -18.51
CA GLU A 335 -14.20 -24.63 -17.13
C GLU A 335 -13.65 -23.38 -16.44
N SER A 336 -12.41 -22.99 -16.75
CA SER A 336 -11.82 -21.76 -16.19
C SER A 336 -12.51 -20.52 -16.74
N LEU A 337 -12.82 -20.49 -18.04
CA LEU A 337 -13.65 -19.46 -18.66
C LEU A 337 -15.08 -19.49 -18.08
N ARG A 338 -15.70 -20.66 -17.89
CA ARG A 338 -17.03 -20.81 -17.27
C ARG A 338 -17.12 -20.15 -15.89
N LYS A 339 -16.05 -20.25 -15.09
CA LYS A 339 -15.94 -19.57 -13.78
C LYS A 339 -15.87 -18.06 -13.91
N LEU A 340 -15.07 -17.55 -14.85
CA LEU A 340 -14.96 -16.11 -15.13
C LEU A 340 -16.28 -15.55 -15.71
N ASP A 341 -16.94 -16.32 -16.58
CA ASP A 341 -18.25 -15.99 -17.14
C ASP A 341 -19.30 -15.80 -16.06
N LEU A 342 -19.33 -16.70 -15.08
CA LEU A 342 -20.25 -16.64 -13.95
C LEU A 342 -19.93 -15.45 -13.01
N TRP A 343 -18.65 -15.14 -12.78
CA TRP A 343 -18.25 -13.94 -12.05
C TRP A 343 -18.73 -12.66 -12.77
N ILE A 344 -18.43 -12.52 -14.06
CA ILE A 344 -18.87 -11.38 -14.89
C ILE A 344 -20.40 -11.25 -14.85
N LYS A 345 -21.14 -12.36 -15.00
CA LYS A 345 -22.60 -12.36 -14.90
C LYS A 345 -23.11 -11.90 -13.55
N ALA A 346 -22.58 -12.45 -12.46
CA ALA A 346 -23.03 -12.16 -11.10
C ALA A 346 -22.75 -10.70 -10.70
N LEU A 347 -21.56 -10.19 -11.04
CA LEU A 347 -21.18 -8.78 -10.83
C LEU A 347 -22.08 -7.85 -11.66
N LYS A 348 -22.30 -8.18 -12.95
CA LYS A 348 -23.16 -7.43 -13.86
C LYS A 348 -24.60 -7.34 -13.36
N ASP A 349 -25.21 -8.45 -12.94
CA ASP A 349 -26.57 -8.48 -12.38
C ASP A 349 -26.69 -7.60 -11.12
N GLU A 350 -25.62 -7.53 -10.33
CA GLU A 350 -25.53 -6.73 -9.11
C GLU A 350 -25.06 -5.27 -9.33
N GLY A 351 -24.94 -4.83 -10.59
CA GLY A 351 -24.65 -3.44 -10.96
C GLY A 351 -23.18 -3.04 -10.78
N ILE A 352 -22.29 -4.03 -10.75
CA ILE A 352 -20.84 -3.89 -10.61
C ILE A 352 -20.21 -4.08 -11.98
N TYR A 353 -19.37 -3.13 -12.40
CA TYR A 353 -18.59 -3.20 -13.62
C TYR A 353 -17.31 -4.02 -13.39
N ILE A 354 -16.65 -4.47 -14.47
CA ILE A 354 -15.52 -5.39 -14.43
C ILE A 354 -14.27 -4.78 -15.09
N TRP A 355 -13.09 -5.00 -14.50
CA TRP A 355 -11.79 -4.73 -15.11
C TRP A 355 -11.08 -6.06 -15.44
N LEU A 356 -10.55 -6.19 -16.65
CA LEU A 356 -9.85 -7.40 -17.11
C LEU A 356 -8.38 -7.11 -17.44
N ASP A 357 -7.47 -7.88 -16.85
CA ASP A 357 -6.05 -7.84 -17.23
C ASP A 357 -5.78 -8.78 -18.43
N MET A 358 -4.88 -8.40 -19.35
CA MET A 358 -4.41 -9.24 -20.46
C MET A 358 -3.10 -9.98 -20.13
N HIS A 359 -2.40 -9.51 -19.10
CA HIS A 359 -1.25 -10.18 -18.48
C HIS A 359 -1.07 -9.68 -17.05
N VAL A 360 -0.85 -10.61 -16.11
CA VAL A 360 -0.44 -10.33 -14.74
C VAL A 360 0.89 -11.01 -14.43
N GLN A 361 0.92 -12.35 -14.53
CA GLN A 361 2.13 -13.13 -14.26
C GLN A 361 2.19 -14.44 -15.07
N ARG A 362 1.53 -14.53 -16.23
CA ARG A 362 1.61 -15.68 -17.15
C ARG A 362 3.07 -16.04 -17.42
N ALA A 363 3.45 -17.25 -17.04
CA ALA A 363 4.75 -17.81 -17.39
C ALA A 363 4.61 -18.80 -18.55
N PHE A 364 5.48 -18.66 -19.55
CA PHE A 364 5.56 -19.57 -20.70
C PHE A 364 6.36 -20.83 -20.37
N THR A 365 6.14 -21.89 -21.14
CA THR A 365 6.97 -23.11 -21.15
C THR A 365 7.72 -23.25 -22.47
N ALA A 366 8.64 -24.21 -22.55
CA ALA A 366 9.30 -24.57 -23.82
C ALA A 366 8.33 -25.02 -24.94
N ASN A 367 7.09 -25.36 -24.59
CA ASN A 367 6.05 -25.78 -25.54
C ASN A 367 5.20 -24.62 -26.08
N ASP A 368 5.42 -23.37 -25.63
CA ASP A 368 4.67 -22.19 -26.10
C ASP A 368 5.16 -21.62 -27.45
N ASN A 369 6.20 -22.23 -28.04
CA ASN A 369 6.85 -21.82 -29.30
C ASN A 369 7.43 -20.39 -29.25
N ILE A 370 8.20 -20.10 -28.19
CA ILE A 370 8.88 -18.81 -28.00
C ILE A 370 10.29 -18.86 -28.60
N ASP A 371 10.61 -17.88 -29.47
CA ASP A 371 11.93 -17.66 -30.03
C ASP A 371 12.95 -17.39 -28.91
N ASP A 372 14.09 -18.07 -28.95
CA ASP A 372 15.17 -17.99 -27.95
C ASP A 372 14.73 -18.30 -26.50
N PHE A 373 13.72 -19.16 -26.29
CA PHE A 373 13.28 -19.57 -24.94
C PHE A 373 14.44 -20.08 -24.06
N GLY A 374 15.38 -20.83 -24.64
CA GLY A 374 16.45 -21.53 -23.91
C GLY A 374 17.56 -20.66 -23.30
N GLU A 375 17.54 -19.35 -23.47
CA GLU A 375 18.41 -18.41 -22.72
C GLU A 375 17.68 -17.67 -21.59
N LEU A 376 16.34 -17.75 -21.54
CA LEU A 376 15.55 -17.03 -20.54
C LEU A 376 15.67 -17.67 -19.16
N PRO A 377 15.62 -16.88 -18.06
CA PRO A 377 15.84 -17.39 -16.70
C PRO A 377 14.67 -18.27 -16.23
N GLU A 378 14.77 -19.57 -16.51
CA GLU A 378 13.76 -20.56 -16.13
C GLU A 378 13.71 -20.79 -14.61
N LYS A 379 12.49 -20.88 -14.08
CA LYS A 379 12.20 -21.45 -12.76
C LYS A 379 11.11 -22.50 -12.91
N GLU A 380 11.41 -23.74 -12.51
CA GLU A 380 10.44 -24.85 -12.46
C GLU A 380 9.75 -25.14 -13.82
N GLY A 381 10.51 -25.14 -14.93
CA GLY A 381 9.99 -25.38 -16.28
C GLY A 381 9.25 -24.18 -16.90
N ARG A 382 9.35 -22.99 -16.29
CA ARG A 382 8.55 -21.80 -16.60
C ARG A 382 9.39 -20.53 -16.65
N VAL A 383 8.99 -19.59 -17.51
CA VAL A 383 9.67 -18.31 -17.76
C VAL A 383 8.67 -17.16 -17.70
N ASP A 384 8.96 -16.15 -16.88
CA ASP A 384 8.20 -14.88 -16.83
C ASP A 384 8.48 -14.05 -18.09
N LEU A 385 7.45 -13.39 -18.63
CA LEU A 385 7.53 -12.60 -19.87
C LEU A 385 7.87 -11.12 -19.64
N LYS A 386 7.86 -10.64 -18.38
CA LYS A 386 8.13 -9.24 -18.05
C LYS A 386 9.53 -8.80 -18.53
N GLY A 387 9.63 -7.60 -19.06
CA GLY A 387 10.83 -7.09 -19.77
C GLY A 387 11.07 -7.72 -21.15
N TYR A 388 11.02 -9.05 -21.27
CA TYR A 388 11.33 -9.76 -22.53
C TYR A 388 10.30 -9.51 -23.64
N ALA A 389 9.03 -9.31 -23.28
CA ALA A 389 7.95 -8.98 -24.22
C ALA A 389 8.22 -7.75 -25.11
N TYR A 390 9.01 -6.78 -24.62
CA TYR A 390 9.29 -5.55 -25.36
C TYR A 390 10.26 -5.73 -26.55
N VAL A 391 11.00 -6.84 -26.60
CA VAL A 391 11.98 -7.12 -27.67
C VAL A 391 11.80 -8.46 -28.37
N ASN A 392 10.84 -9.31 -27.96
CA ASN A 392 10.63 -10.63 -28.56
C ASN A 392 9.26 -10.74 -29.24
N ASP A 393 9.25 -10.67 -30.57
CA ASP A 393 8.05 -10.81 -31.42
C ASP A 393 7.23 -12.08 -31.14
N SER A 394 7.85 -13.19 -30.74
CA SER A 394 7.12 -14.45 -30.46
C SER A 394 6.29 -14.35 -29.18
N ILE A 395 6.84 -13.69 -28.14
CA ILE A 395 6.11 -13.33 -26.93
C ILE A 395 4.95 -12.40 -27.27
N GLN A 396 5.20 -11.35 -28.07
CA GLN A 396 4.15 -10.42 -28.51
C GLN A 396 3.02 -11.15 -29.26
N LYS A 397 3.35 -12.06 -30.18
CA LYS A 397 2.36 -12.92 -30.87
C LYS A 397 1.59 -13.83 -29.89
N ALA A 398 2.25 -14.37 -28.87
CA ALA A 398 1.61 -15.21 -27.85
C ALA A 398 0.71 -14.41 -26.88
N MET A 399 1.01 -13.14 -26.62
CA MET A 399 0.16 -12.20 -25.89
C MET A 399 -1.05 -11.77 -26.73
N LYS A 400 -0.84 -11.41 -28.00
CA LYS A 400 -1.92 -11.07 -28.96
C LYS A 400 -2.91 -12.23 -29.17
N ARG A 401 -2.40 -13.46 -29.31
CA ARG A 401 -3.21 -14.69 -29.41
C ARG A 401 -4.07 -14.92 -28.16
N PHE A 402 -3.50 -14.69 -26.97
CA PHE A 402 -4.25 -14.79 -25.71
C PHE A 402 -5.34 -13.73 -25.62
N ALA A 403 -5.00 -12.45 -25.89
CA ALA A 403 -5.97 -11.36 -25.87
C ALA A 403 -7.11 -11.59 -26.88
N GLU A 404 -6.83 -12.14 -28.06
CA GLU A 404 -7.83 -12.55 -29.04
C GLU A 404 -8.74 -13.66 -28.50
N GLN A 405 -8.19 -14.79 -28.05
CA GLN A 405 -8.99 -15.89 -27.47
C GLN A 405 -9.85 -15.41 -26.29
N TYR A 406 -9.28 -14.62 -25.38
CA TYR A 406 -9.92 -14.19 -24.15
C TYR A 406 -11.00 -13.12 -24.37
N LEU A 407 -10.77 -12.14 -25.25
CA LEU A 407 -11.72 -11.04 -25.48
C LEU A 407 -12.80 -11.35 -26.51
N THR A 408 -12.58 -12.34 -27.39
CA THR A 408 -13.61 -12.86 -28.31
C THR A 408 -14.45 -13.99 -27.71
N HIS A 409 -14.03 -14.57 -26.57
CA HIS A 409 -14.81 -15.57 -25.85
C HIS A 409 -16.21 -15.04 -25.50
N VAL A 410 -17.24 -15.82 -25.83
CA VAL A 410 -18.65 -15.49 -25.61
C VAL A 410 -19.10 -16.07 -24.28
N ASN A 411 -19.42 -15.18 -23.34
CA ASN A 411 -19.85 -15.52 -22.00
C ASN A 411 -21.14 -16.37 -22.02
N GLU A 412 -21.10 -17.59 -21.45
CA GLU A 412 -22.26 -18.51 -21.54
C GLU A 412 -23.54 -18.02 -20.83
N TYR A 413 -23.41 -17.06 -19.89
CA TYR A 413 -24.53 -16.51 -19.12
C TYR A 413 -25.00 -15.13 -19.61
N THR A 414 -24.18 -14.32 -20.29
CA THR A 414 -24.60 -13.03 -20.87
C THR A 414 -24.88 -13.09 -22.37
N GLY A 415 -24.33 -14.09 -23.08
CA GLY A 415 -24.44 -14.23 -24.53
C GLY A 415 -23.63 -13.20 -25.32
N LEU A 416 -22.71 -12.47 -24.67
CA LEU A 416 -21.87 -11.44 -25.28
C LEU A 416 -20.40 -11.87 -25.24
N ALA A 417 -19.64 -11.50 -26.27
CA ALA A 417 -18.17 -11.54 -26.20
C ALA A 417 -17.67 -10.53 -25.17
N TYR A 418 -16.60 -10.81 -24.43
CA TYR A 418 -16.09 -9.90 -23.38
C TYR A 418 -15.82 -8.48 -23.92
N LYS A 419 -15.28 -8.34 -25.13
CA LYS A 419 -15.07 -7.04 -25.82
C LYS A 419 -16.34 -6.27 -26.19
N ASP A 420 -17.48 -6.97 -26.23
CA ASP A 420 -18.79 -6.45 -26.63
C ASP A 420 -19.77 -6.33 -25.45
N ASP A 421 -19.37 -6.74 -24.24
CA ASP A 421 -20.16 -6.56 -23.02
C ASP A 421 -19.81 -5.21 -22.33
N PRO A 422 -20.70 -4.20 -22.32
CA PRO A 422 -20.43 -2.90 -21.69
C PRO A 422 -20.38 -2.95 -20.15
N ALA A 423 -20.59 -4.11 -19.52
CA ALA A 423 -20.27 -4.29 -18.10
C ALA A 423 -18.75 -4.35 -17.86
N ILE A 424 -17.93 -4.69 -18.87
CA ILE A 424 -16.49 -4.45 -18.81
C ILE A 424 -16.29 -2.93 -18.88
N ALA A 425 -15.61 -2.35 -17.89
CA ALA A 425 -15.34 -0.92 -17.80
C ALA A 425 -13.98 -0.52 -18.39
N ALA A 426 -12.98 -1.38 -18.34
CA ALA A 426 -11.63 -1.14 -18.87
C ALA A 426 -10.81 -2.44 -18.95
N VAL A 427 -9.67 -2.39 -19.65
CA VAL A 427 -8.69 -3.49 -19.69
C VAL A 427 -7.25 -3.00 -19.46
N LEU A 428 -6.38 -3.86 -18.91
CA LEU A 428 -4.94 -3.59 -18.72
C LEU A 428 -4.10 -4.49 -19.63
N ILE A 429 -3.08 -3.97 -20.32
CA ILE A 429 -2.19 -4.78 -21.18
C ILE A 429 -1.23 -5.65 -20.35
N THR A 430 -0.56 -5.08 -19.35
CA THR A 430 0.39 -5.81 -18.47
C THR A 430 0.43 -5.24 -17.06
N ASN A 431 0.34 -6.08 -16.02
CA ASN A 431 0.59 -5.67 -14.63
C ASN A 431 2.08 -5.37 -14.39
N GLU A 432 2.40 -4.21 -13.80
CA GLU A 432 3.72 -3.90 -13.22
C GLU A 432 4.91 -4.34 -14.08
N ASN A 433 5.02 -3.81 -15.31
CA ASN A 433 5.96 -4.30 -16.32
C ASN A 433 6.82 -3.17 -16.94
N ASP A 434 6.96 -2.03 -16.25
CA ASP A 434 7.72 -0.91 -16.80
C ASP A 434 9.19 -1.29 -17.10
N LEU A 435 9.70 -0.75 -18.20
CA LEU A 435 11.10 -0.85 -18.55
C LEU A 435 11.96 0.15 -17.77
N THR A 436 11.39 1.31 -17.44
CA THR A 436 12.12 2.52 -17.03
C THR A 436 12.86 2.42 -15.70
N GLN A 437 12.38 1.58 -14.78
CA GLN A 437 12.93 1.36 -13.44
C GLN A 437 13.22 -0.12 -13.20
N HIS A 438 12.25 -0.98 -13.49
CA HIS A 438 12.29 -2.39 -13.09
C HIS A 438 12.88 -3.30 -14.17
N TYR A 439 12.16 -3.50 -15.28
CA TYR A 439 12.40 -4.64 -16.17
C TYR A 439 13.37 -4.37 -17.34
N GLY A 440 13.73 -3.11 -17.63
CA GLY A 440 14.80 -2.80 -18.60
C GLY A 440 16.15 -3.42 -18.23
N ASN A 441 16.39 -3.62 -16.93
CA ASN A 441 17.57 -4.31 -16.41
C ASN A 441 17.64 -5.80 -16.78
N ALA A 442 16.55 -6.44 -17.21
CA ALA A 442 16.54 -7.84 -17.64
C ALA A 442 17.17 -8.07 -19.03
N LEU A 443 17.25 -7.01 -19.85
CA LEU A 443 17.69 -7.06 -21.25
C LEU A 443 19.19 -6.71 -21.45
N MET A 444 19.95 -6.63 -20.35
CA MET A 444 21.33 -6.14 -20.38
C MET A 444 22.33 -7.24 -20.76
N PRO A 445 23.46 -6.92 -21.44
CA PRO A 445 24.46 -7.91 -21.87
C PRO A 445 25.14 -8.75 -20.77
N ASN A 446 24.89 -8.46 -19.49
CA ASN A 446 25.39 -9.20 -18.32
C ASN A 446 24.28 -10.01 -17.61
N LYS A 447 23.23 -10.40 -18.34
CA LYS A 447 22.08 -11.18 -17.85
C LYS A 447 21.95 -12.55 -18.51
N ASP A 448 22.99 -13.00 -19.21
CA ASP A 448 23.10 -14.30 -19.88
C ASP A 448 21.97 -14.63 -20.90
N VAL A 449 21.26 -13.59 -21.34
CA VAL A 449 20.25 -13.59 -22.43
C VAL A 449 20.82 -12.94 -23.71
N PRO A 450 21.77 -13.56 -24.43
CA PRO A 450 22.49 -12.92 -25.52
C PRO A 450 21.61 -12.46 -26.69
N ARG A 451 20.52 -13.17 -27.02
CA ARG A 451 19.62 -12.82 -28.13
C ARG A 451 18.61 -11.74 -27.78
N HIS A 452 18.09 -11.72 -26.56
CA HIS A 452 17.28 -10.59 -26.08
C HIS A 452 18.16 -9.34 -25.93
N SER A 453 19.40 -9.50 -25.44
CA SER A 453 20.41 -8.44 -25.41
C SER A 453 20.78 -7.94 -26.80
N GLU A 454 20.94 -8.82 -27.79
CA GLU A 454 21.24 -8.45 -29.19
C GLU A 454 20.15 -7.53 -29.76
N ARG A 455 18.88 -7.90 -29.59
CA ARG A 455 17.71 -7.11 -30.02
C ARG A 455 17.61 -5.76 -29.27
N TYR A 456 17.75 -5.79 -27.94
CA TYR A 456 17.72 -4.59 -27.09
C TYR A 456 18.85 -3.60 -27.47
N MET A 457 20.08 -4.09 -27.59
CA MET A 457 21.24 -3.27 -27.96
C MET A 457 21.17 -2.77 -29.41
N ALA A 458 20.52 -3.50 -30.32
CA ALA A 458 20.26 -3.01 -31.68
C ALA A 458 19.26 -1.85 -31.68
N ALA A 459 18.15 -1.98 -30.93
CA ALA A 459 17.16 -0.92 -30.77
C ALA A 459 17.77 0.34 -30.09
N ALA A 460 18.56 0.17 -29.03
CA ALA A 460 19.24 1.27 -28.34
C ALA A 460 20.19 2.04 -29.27
N LYS A 461 20.98 1.32 -30.09
CA LYS A 461 21.89 1.93 -31.09
C LYS A 461 21.14 2.63 -32.21
N ALA A 462 19.98 2.10 -32.63
CA ALA A 462 19.14 2.73 -33.64
C ALA A 462 18.54 4.05 -33.12
N PHE A 463 17.92 4.03 -31.93
CA PHE A 463 17.39 5.22 -31.27
C PHE A 463 18.47 6.28 -31.02
N ALA A 464 19.62 5.87 -30.49
CA ALA A 464 20.75 6.76 -30.26
C ALA A 464 21.23 7.45 -31.55
N ARG A 465 21.36 6.71 -32.65
CA ARG A 465 21.74 7.26 -33.96
C ARG A 465 20.65 8.14 -34.59
N GLN A 466 19.38 7.87 -34.31
CA GLN A 466 18.25 8.66 -34.80
C GLN A 466 18.17 10.04 -34.13
N HIS A 467 18.58 10.14 -32.87
CA HIS A 467 18.42 11.33 -32.04
C HIS A 467 19.75 11.98 -31.58
N ASP A 468 20.88 11.59 -32.19
CA ASP A 468 22.24 12.07 -31.89
C ASP A 468 22.65 11.93 -30.41
N LEU A 469 22.20 10.85 -29.76
CA LEU A 469 22.44 10.57 -28.34
C LEU A 469 23.68 9.68 -28.13
N PRO A 470 24.37 9.77 -26.98
CA PRO A 470 25.46 8.86 -26.62
C PRO A 470 25.00 7.39 -26.57
N ALA A 471 25.41 6.62 -27.58
CA ALA A 471 24.99 5.23 -27.74
C ALA A 471 25.47 4.30 -26.63
N ASP A 472 26.46 4.70 -25.83
CA ASP A 472 26.96 3.95 -24.67
C ASP A 472 26.17 4.23 -23.38
N LEU A 473 25.46 5.37 -23.28
CA LEU A 473 24.53 5.70 -22.18
C LEU A 473 23.13 5.17 -22.48
N THR A 474 22.71 5.21 -23.74
CA THR A 474 21.32 4.96 -24.17
C THR A 474 20.78 3.57 -23.80
N TRP A 475 21.63 2.55 -23.63
CA TRP A 475 21.20 1.20 -23.23
C TRP A 475 21.24 0.94 -21.71
N ARG A 476 21.77 1.86 -20.91
CA ARG A 476 22.02 1.65 -19.47
C ARG A 476 20.76 1.88 -18.65
N ALA A 477 19.92 0.85 -18.52
CA ALA A 477 18.57 1.00 -17.95
C ALA A 477 18.54 1.58 -16.52
N TRP A 478 19.57 1.29 -15.71
CA TRP A 478 19.74 1.80 -14.35
C TRP A 478 20.13 3.29 -14.27
N GLU A 479 20.64 3.90 -15.35
CA GLU A 479 21.05 5.32 -15.35
C GLU A 479 19.90 6.24 -15.77
N HIS A 480 20.05 7.53 -15.47
CA HIS A 480 19.19 8.62 -15.97
C HIS A 480 19.73 9.19 -17.29
N GLY A 481 18.88 9.95 -18.00
CA GLY A 481 19.24 10.61 -19.26
C GLY A 481 18.82 9.82 -20.50
N PRO A 482 19.70 9.63 -21.51
CA PRO A 482 19.36 8.98 -22.79
C PRO A 482 18.69 7.61 -22.67
N SER A 483 19.02 6.86 -21.61
CA SER A 483 18.38 5.60 -21.23
C SER A 483 16.87 5.76 -21.01
N LYS A 484 16.44 6.73 -20.19
CA LYS A 484 15.02 6.92 -19.85
C LYS A 484 14.21 7.37 -21.07
N LEU A 485 14.82 8.11 -22.01
CA LEU A 485 14.22 8.41 -23.32
C LEU A 485 14.00 7.11 -24.12
N PHE A 486 15.06 6.34 -24.36
CA PHE A 486 14.97 5.11 -25.16
C PHE A 486 14.02 4.07 -24.57
N LEU A 487 14.00 3.89 -23.25
CA LEU A 487 13.10 2.93 -22.59
C LEU A 487 11.63 3.35 -22.74
N ASN A 488 11.32 4.66 -22.67
CA ASN A 488 9.96 5.14 -22.97
C ASN A 488 9.57 4.86 -24.42
N ASP A 489 10.47 5.06 -25.39
CA ASP A 489 10.19 4.74 -26.80
C ASP A 489 9.99 3.23 -27.04
N LEU A 490 10.81 2.39 -26.42
CA LEU A 490 10.70 0.93 -26.52
C LEU A 490 9.40 0.41 -25.88
N GLU A 491 9.04 0.93 -24.71
CA GLU A 491 7.80 0.61 -24.02
C GLU A 491 6.58 1.13 -24.81
N GLN A 492 6.63 2.36 -25.32
CA GLN A 492 5.54 2.95 -26.11
C GLN A 492 5.29 2.21 -27.42
N ARG A 493 6.33 1.75 -28.12
CA ARG A 493 6.15 0.98 -29.37
C ARG A 493 5.40 -0.34 -29.14
N PHE A 494 5.70 -1.05 -28.06
CA PHE A 494 4.93 -2.23 -27.63
C PHE A 494 3.49 -1.85 -27.23
N ASN A 495 3.34 -0.80 -26.41
CA ASN A 495 2.02 -0.34 -25.96
C ASN A 495 1.12 0.03 -27.15
N ALA A 496 1.62 0.78 -28.12
CA ALA A 496 0.87 1.21 -29.31
C ALA A 496 0.47 0.03 -30.21
N ASP A 497 1.35 -0.96 -30.40
CA ASP A 497 1.08 -2.17 -31.18
C ASP A 497 0.04 -3.09 -30.49
N MET A 498 0.13 -3.25 -29.16
CA MET A 498 -0.87 -3.98 -28.38
C MET A 498 -2.23 -3.25 -28.36
N ILE A 499 -2.25 -1.92 -28.21
CA ILE A 499 -3.48 -1.11 -28.33
C ILE A 499 -4.09 -1.26 -29.73
N ALA A 500 -3.27 -1.20 -30.80
CA ALA A 500 -3.76 -1.37 -32.18
C ALA A 500 -4.39 -2.76 -32.40
N HIS A 501 -3.80 -3.83 -31.84
CA HIS A 501 -4.39 -5.17 -31.86
C HIS A 501 -5.73 -5.22 -31.12
N LEU A 502 -5.80 -4.73 -29.88
CA LEU A 502 -7.03 -4.70 -29.07
C LEU A 502 -8.15 -3.89 -29.76
N ARG A 503 -7.83 -2.72 -30.32
CA ARG A 503 -8.78 -1.91 -31.10
C ARG A 503 -9.21 -2.63 -32.38
N GLY A 504 -8.30 -3.36 -33.04
CA GLY A 504 -8.58 -4.20 -34.21
C GLY A 504 -9.55 -5.36 -33.94
N LEU A 505 -9.47 -5.97 -32.75
CA LEU A 505 -10.46 -6.97 -32.27
C LEU A 505 -11.85 -6.35 -31.99
N GLY A 506 -11.92 -5.02 -31.84
CA GLY A 506 -13.15 -4.28 -31.57
C GLY A 506 -13.36 -3.93 -30.09
N VAL A 507 -12.32 -3.92 -29.25
CA VAL A 507 -12.39 -3.43 -27.86
C VAL A 507 -12.77 -1.94 -27.87
N LYS A 508 -13.78 -1.56 -27.09
CA LYS A 508 -14.33 -0.18 -27.03
C LYS A 508 -14.00 0.59 -25.74
N VAL A 509 -13.74 -0.13 -24.65
CA VAL A 509 -13.43 0.42 -23.32
C VAL A 509 -12.04 1.09 -23.27
N PRO A 510 -11.70 1.90 -22.24
CA PRO A 510 -10.36 2.42 -22.03
C PRO A 510 -9.34 1.29 -21.83
N ILE A 511 -8.15 1.46 -22.38
CA ILE A 511 -7.03 0.54 -22.24
C ILE A 511 -5.95 1.21 -21.38
N ALA A 512 -5.64 0.61 -20.23
CA ALA A 512 -4.42 0.87 -19.48
C ALA A 512 -3.27 0.03 -20.06
N THR A 513 -2.04 0.56 -20.04
CA THR A 513 -0.86 -0.10 -20.59
C THR A 513 -0.16 -0.95 -19.54
N THR A 514 0.56 -0.31 -18.63
CA THR A 514 1.00 -0.86 -17.35
C THR A 514 0.79 0.18 -16.25
N SER A 515 1.08 -0.17 -15.00
CA SER A 515 0.95 0.71 -13.85
C SER A 515 2.28 1.36 -13.48
N THR A 516 2.23 2.57 -12.90
CA THR A 516 3.36 3.12 -12.16
C THR A 516 3.34 2.57 -10.73
N TRP A 517 4.44 1.98 -10.27
CA TRP A 517 4.48 1.14 -9.07
C TRP A 517 5.91 1.13 -8.47
N GLY A 518 6.15 0.40 -7.38
CA GLY A 518 7.51 0.01 -6.92
C GLY A 518 8.51 1.13 -6.55
N GLY A 519 8.11 2.40 -6.59
CA GLY A 519 9.01 3.55 -6.45
C GLY A 519 9.39 4.26 -7.76
N ASN A 520 8.67 4.00 -8.86
CA ASN A 520 8.89 4.61 -10.17
C ASN A 520 8.94 6.14 -10.14
N GLY A 521 10.03 6.71 -10.65
CA GLY A 521 10.12 8.14 -10.92
C GLY A 521 9.16 8.61 -12.02
N LEU A 522 8.90 9.91 -12.08
CA LEU A 522 8.00 10.51 -13.08
C LEU A 522 8.40 10.21 -14.53
N SER A 523 9.66 9.84 -14.76
CA SER A 523 10.17 9.37 -16.06
C SER A 523 9.50 8.10 -16.59
N ALA A 524 8.73 7.36 -15.77
CA ALA A 524 7.90 6.24 -16.23
C ALA A 524 6.62 6.68 -16.96
N LEU A 525 6.07 7.85 -16.62
CA LEU A 525 4.75 8.29 -17.08
C LEU A 525 4.57 8.44 -18.61
N PRO A 526 5.56 8.89 -19.41
CA PRO A 526 5.33 9.15 -20.84
C PRO A 526 4.84 7.94 -21.63
N ALA A 527 5.46 6.76 -21.46
CA ALA A 527 5.04 5.53 -22.11
C ALA A 527 3.64 5.06 -21.67
N LEU A 528 3.26 5.36 -20.42
CA LEU A 528 1.91 5.04 -19.91
C LEU A 528 0.83 5.84 -20.66
N THR A 529 1.10 7.10 -21.01
CA THR A 529 0.13 7.98 -21.72
C THR A 529 -0.27 7.51 -23.12
N ALA A 530 0.36 6.45 -23.65
CA ALA A 530 -0.13 5.75 -24.84
C ALA A 530 -1.50 5.08 -24.61
N GLY A 531 -1.79 4.65 -23.38
CA GLY A 531 -3.11 4.16 -22.96
C GLY A 531 -4.14 5.29 -22.82
N ASP A 532 -5.42 4.93 -22.72
CA ASP A 532 -6.51 5.90 -22.55
C ASP A 532 -6.51 6.52 -21.14
N VAL A 533 -6.05 5.77 -20.14
CA VAL A 533 -5.88 6.17 -18.73
C VAL A 533 -4.41 5.99 -18.31
N VAL A 534 -4.00 6.67 -17.23
CA VAL A 534 -2.79 6.29 -16.47
C VAL A 534 -3.25 5.45 -15.28
N ASP A 535 -2.52 4.37 -14.96
CA ASP A 535 -2.78 3.55 -13.77
C ASP A 535 -1.60 3.58 -12.79
N ALA A 536 -1.90 3.46 -11.49
CA ALA A 536 -0.90 3.46 -10.42
C ALA A 536 -1.17 2.39 -9.35
N HIS A 537 -0.10 1.84 -8.78
CA HIS A 537 -0.13 0.97 -7.60
C HIS A 537 0.59 1.66 -6.44
N SER A 538 0.03 1.60 -5.22
CA SER A 538 0.80 2.01 -4.03
C SER A 538 0.36 1.34 -2.74
N TYR A 539 1.36 0.91 -1.96
CA TYR A 539 1.18 0.19 -0.70
C TYR A 539 1.77 0.97 0.47
N GLY A 540 1.02 1.08 1.57
CA GLY A 540 1.39 1.84 2.76
C GLY A 540 1.94 0.99 3.90
N ALA A 541 3.11 1.35 4.44
CA ALA A 541 3.53 0.91 5.76
C ALA A 541 2.76 1.64 6.88
N ILE A 542 2.93 1.23 8.14
CA ILE A 542 2.35 1.88 9.33
C ILE A 542 2.62 3.40 9.37
N GLY A 543 1.66 4.16 9.93
CA GLY A 543 1.81 5.59 10.21
C GLY A 543 1.58 6.50 9.01
N GLN A 544 0.73 6.12 8.03
CA GLN A 544 0.49 6.95 6.83
C GLN A 544 -0.02 8.37 7.16
N LEU A 545 -0.81 8.54 8.21
CA LEU A 545 -1.31 9.86 8.62
C LEU A 545 -0.23 10.76 9.24
N GLU A 546 0.88 10.17 9.71
CA GLU A 546 2.00 10.84 10.38
C GLU A 546 3.13 11.25 9.43
N LYS A 547 3.06 10.85 8.16
CA LYS A 547 4.08 11.20 7.15
C LYS A 547 4.13 12.71 6.97
N ASN A 548 5.21 13.34 7.39
CA ASN A 548 5.42 14.78 7.27
C ASN A 548 5.70 15.11 5.78
N PRO A 549 4.79 15.80 5.05
CA PRO A 549 4.95 16.03 3.62
C PRO A 549 6.12 16.97 3.29
N LEU A 550 6.73 17.62 4.29
CA LEU A 550 7.98 18.35 4.12
C LEU A 550 9.18 17.41 3.98
N THR A 551 9.22 16.29 4.71
CA THR A 551 10.43 15.46 4.92
C THR A 551 10.30 13.97 4.57
N SER A 552 9.09 13.45 4.37
CA SER A 552 8.81 12.04 4.03
C SER A 552 7.69 11.91 3.00
N ASP A 553 7.80 10.88 2.16
CA ASP A 553 6.73 10.33 1.32
C ASP A 553 5.79 9.37 2.07
N GLY A 554 4.56 9.24 1.58
CA GLY A 554 3.56 8.24 1.93
C GLY A 554 2.84 7.69 0.69
N MET A 555 2.04 6.63 0.83
CA MET A 555 1.42 5.90 -0.30
C MET A 555 0.56 6.80 -1.20
N ILE A 556 -0.08 7.81 -0.61
CA ILE A 556 -1.00 8.71 -1.30
C ILE A 556 -0.25 9.66 -2.25
N ASP A 557 1.01 9.98 -1.95
CA ASP A 557 1.87 10.87 -2.75
C ASP A 557 2.32 10.17 -4.04
N TRP A 558 2.56 8.87 -3.98
CA TRP A 558 2.88 8.03 -5.14
C TRP A 558 1.68 7.84 -6.07
N ILE A 559 0.46 7.80 -5.53
CA ILE A 559 -0.77 7.84 -6.34
C ILE A 559 -0.92 9.23 -6.98
N ALA A 560 -0.81 10.32 -6.21
CA ALA A 560 -1.00 11.68 -6.73
C ALA A 560 0.01 12.06 -7.82
N ALA A 561 1.26 11.59 -7.69
CA ALA A 561 2.30 11.77 -8.70
C ALA A 561 2.01 11.07 -10.04
N ALA A 562 1.02 10.18 -10.13
CA ALA A 562 0.60 9.54 -11.37
C ALA A 562 -0.43 10.36 -12.18
N GLN A 563 -1.05 11.39 -11.59
CA GLN A 563 -2.07 12.20 -12.25
C GLN A 563 -1.46 13.06 -13.39
N VAL A 564 -1.45 12.55 -14.61
CA VAL A 564 -1.03 13.32 -15.79
C VAL A 564 -2.15 14.30 -16.20
N VAL A 565 -1.79 15.51 -16.64
CA VAL A 565 -2.73 16.49 -17.20
C VAL A 565 -3.42 15.91 -18.44
N GLY A 566 -4.74 16.07 -18.54
CA GLY A 566 -5.50 15.58 -19.70
C GLY A 566 -5.67 14.06 -19.81
N LYS A 567 -5.46 13.31 -18.71
CA LYS A 567 -5.72 11.87 -18.60
C LYS A 567 -6.56 11.57 -17.34
N PRO A 568 -7.47 10.58 -17.35
CA PRO A 568 -8.07 10.06 -16.13
C PRO A 568 -7.03 9.26 -15.34
N LEU A 569 -7.13 9.24 -14.01
CA LEU A 569 -6.27 8.40 -13.15
C LEU A 569 -7.07 7.23 -12.58
N THR A 570 -6.54 6.03 -12.84
CA THR A 570 -6.99 4.79 -12.20
C THR A 570 -5.93 4.30 -11.21
N VAL A 571 -6.37 3.56 -10.20
CA VAL A 571 -5.51 2.91 -9.21
C VAL A 571 -6.05 1.49 -9.05
N THR A 572 -5.54 0.55 -9.87
CA THR A 572 -5.97 -0.86 -9.80
C THR A 572 -5.54 -1.56 -8.50
N GLU A 573 -4.54 -1.03 -7.79
CA GLU A 573 -4.07 -1.58 -6.52
C GLU A 573 -3.67 -0.52 -5.47
N TRP A 574 -4.37 -0.52 -4.34
CA TRP A 574 -3.88 0.08 -3.09
C TRP A 574 -4.19 -0.80 -1.87
N ASN A 575 -3.26 -0.89 -0.92
CA ASN A 575 -3.48 -1.47 0.41
C ASN A 575 -2.36 -1.04 1.39
N ALA A 576 -2.22 -1.74 2.51
CA ALA A 576 -1.12 -1.63 3.46
C ALA A 576 -0.26 -2.91 3.50
N GLU A 577 0.96 -2.84 4.04
CA GLU A 577 1.78 -4.01 4.39
C GLU A 577 2.87 -3.69 5.44
N PRO A 578 3.41 -4.68 6.19
CA PRO A 578 2.99 -6.08 6.26
C PRO A 578 1.69 -6.28 7.05
N PHE A 579 1.02 -7.40 6.82
CA PHE A 579 -0.14 -7.79 7.63
C PHE A 579 0.29 -8.38 8.99
N PRO A 580 -0.46 -8.15 10.08
CA PRO A 580 -1.57 -7.21 10.24
C PRO A 580 -1.10 -5.83 10.75
N LEU A 581 -1.24 -4.77 9.94
CA LEU A 581 -1.03 -3.41 10.45
C LEU A 581 -2.16 -2.97 11.40
N PRO A 582 -1.85 -2.33 12.55
CA PRO A 582 -2.87 -1.93 13.53
C PRO A 582 -3.74 -0.76 13.07
N ASP A 583 -3.22 0.12 12.20
CA ASP A 583 -3.86 1.36 11.72
C ASP A 583 -4.58 1.25 10.38
N ARG A 584 -4.56 0.06 9.73
CA ARG A 584 -5.09 -0.15 8.37
C ARG A 584 -6.54 0.31 8.17
N HIS A 585 -7.36 0.27 9.22
CA HIS A 585 -8.73 0.79 9.22
C HIS A 585 -8.85 2.29 8.88
N SER A 586 -7.76 3.06 8.99
CA SER A 586 -7.71 4.48 8.58
C SER A 586 -7.68 4.69 7.07
N LEU A 587 -7.07 3.75 6.32
CA LEU A 587 -6.69 3.96 4.92
C LEU A 587 -7.89 4.14 3.98
N PRO A 588 -9.01 3.38 4.09
CA PRO A 588 -10.16 3.58 3.20
C PRO A 588 -10.70 5.01 3.22
N LEU A 589 -10.79 5.65 4.40
CA LEU A 589 -11.26 7.03 4.52
C LEU A 589 -10.24 8.05 4.00
N TYR A 590 -8.94 7.80 4.22
CA TYR A 590 -7.86 8.66 3.73
C TYR A 590 -7.77 8.65 2.20
N VAL A 591 -7.84 7.45 1.60
CA VAL A 591 -7.86 7.24 0.15
C VAL A 591 -9.13 7.83 -0.47
N ALA A 592 -10.32 7.52 0.04
CA ALA A 592 -11.58 8.01 -0.52
C ALA A 592 -11.74 9.53 -0.42
N GLY A 593 -11.33 10.15 0.70
CA GLY A 593 -11.34 11.60 0.87
C GLY A 593 -10.39 12.26 -0.14
N THR A 594 -9.13 11.85 -0.16
CA THR A 594 -8.11 12.42 -1.06
C THR A 594 -8.49 12.21 -2.53
N ALA A 595 -8.92 11.01 -2.93
CA ALA A 595 -9.36 10.71 -4.30
C ALA A 595 -10.56 11.58 -4.74
N SER A 596 -11.52 11.83 -3.83
CA SER A 596 -12.67 12.69 -4.12
C SER A 596 -12.26 14.14 -4.42
N HIS A 597 -11.24 14.62 -3.71
CA HIS A 597 -10.71 15.99 -3.79
C HIS A 597 -9.74 16.18 -4.97
N GLN A 598 -8.84 15.22 -5.19
CA GLN A 598 -7.92 15.19 -6.33
C GLN A 598 -8.64 14.87 -7.66
N GLY A 599 -9.84 14.27 -7.60
CA GLY A 599 -10.70 14.02 -8.74
C GLY A 599 -10.49 12.68 -9.44
N TRP A 600 -9.71 11.76 -8.86
CA TRP A 600 -9.35 10.46 -9.45
C TRP A 600 -10.58 9.57 -9.74
N ASP A 601 -10.50 8.75 -10.78
CA ASP A 601 -11.66 8.12 -11.44
C ASP A 601 -11.98 6.68 -10.99
N ALA A 602 -10.95 5.91 -10.64
CA ALA A 602 -11.12 4.54 -10.16
C ALA A 602 -10.12 4.19 -9.06
N MET A 603 -10.63 3.77 -7.89
CA MET A 603 -9.82 3.41 -6.72
C MET A 603 -10.13 1.96 -6.33
N MET A 604 -9.17 1.05 -6.49
CA MET A 604 -9.37 -0.38 -6.26
C MET A 604 -8.45 -0.93 -5.15
N GLN A 605 -9.07 -1.41 -4.08
CA GLN A 605 -8.34 -2.03 -2.96
C GLN A 605 -7.77 -3.40 -3.38
N TYR A 606 -6.53 -3.70 -2.99
CA TYR A 606 -5.88 -4.98 -3.28
C TYR A 606 -5.66 -5.84 -2.03
N ALA A 607 -6.43 -6.90 -1.76
CA ALA A 607 -7.55 -7.45 -2.52
C ALA A 607 -8.72 -7.81 -1.60
N TYR A 608 -9.88 -8.11 -2.21
CA TYR A 608 -11.02 -8.66 -1.49
C TYR A 608 -10.72 -10.10 -1.06
N SER A 609 -10.22 -10.93 -1.98
CA SER A 609 -9.72 -12.28 -1.67
C SER A 609 -8.76 -12.79 -2.74
N GLN A 610 -7.69 -13.49 -2.32
CA GLN A 610 -6.93 -14.45 -3.16
C GLN A 610 -7.41 -15.91 -2.99
N GLN A 611 -8.22 -16.19 -1.97
CA GLN A 611 -8.72 -17.50 -1.56
C GLN A 611 -10.10 -17.80 -2.14
N GLY A 612 -10.33 -19.07 -2.51
CA GLY A 612 -11.63 -19.55 -2.97
C GLY A 612 -12.64 -19.59 -1.83
N PHE A 613 -13.84 -19.03 -2.03
CA PHE A 613 -14.86 -18.85 -0.99
C PHE A 613 -15.48 -20.16 -0.50
N ASN A 614 -14.76 -20.90 0.35
CA ASN A 614 -15.12 -22.24 0.80
C ASN A 614 -15.34 -22.28 2.32
N PRO A 615 -16.41 -22.92 2.84
CA PRO A 615 -16.73 -22.89 4.28
C PRO A 615 -15.59 -23.32 5.21
N GLY A 616 -14.80 -24.31 4.77
CA GLY A 616 -13.67 -24.91 5.50
C GLY A 616 -12.27 -24.42 5.11
N TRP A 617 -12.14 -23.44 4.21
CA TRP A 617 -10.85 -22.84 3.84
C TRP A 617 -10.96 -21.31 3.93
N ARG A 618 -10.68 -20.79 5.13
CA ARG A 618 -10.71 -19.37 5.49
C ARG A 618 -9.50 -19.03 6.35
N THR A 619 -8.72 -18.04 5.93
CA THR A 619 -7.57 -17.51 6.68
C THR A 619 -7.64 -15.99 6.70
N ALA A 620 -7.10 -15.38 7.75
CA ALA A 620 -6.74 -13.97 7.74
C ALA A 620 -5.47 -13.81 6.88
N ASP A 621 -5.40 -12.74 6.08
CA ASP A 621 -4.25 -12.45 5.21
C ASP A 621 -4.36 -10.98 4.72
N ASN A 622 -3.25 -10.40 4.25
CA ASN A 622 -3.24 -9.05 3.67
C ASN A 622 -4.18 -8.92 2.46
N TRP A 623 -4.34 -9.99 1.69
CA TRP A 623 -5.13 -10.04 0.46
C TRP A 623 -6.59 -10.47 0.69
N HIS A 624 -7.02 -10.62 1.94
CA HIS A 624 -8.33 -11.17 2.35
C HIS A 624 -9.26 -10.14 3.01
N ALA A 625 -9.34 -8.91 2.46
CA ALA A 625 -10.21 -7.87 3.03
C ALA A 625 -11.69 -8.27 3.14
N TYR A 626 -12.17 -9.30 2.45
CA TYR A 626 -13.52 -9.85 2.62
C TYR A 626 -13.83 -10.29 4.06
N ASN A 627 -12.84 -10.74 4.83
CA ASN A 627 -12.99 -11.26 6.19
C ASN A 627 -12.32 -10.41 7.27
N ASP A 628 -11.66 -9.31 6.91
CA ASP A 628 -10.97 -8.43 7.86
C ASP A 628 -11.91 -7.34 8.42
N PRO A 629 -12.29 -7.39 9.71
CA PRO A 629 -13.20 -6.41 10.30
C PRO A 629 -12.58 -5.01 10.40
N ALA A 630 -11.25 -4.86 10.45
CA ALA A 630 -10.62 -3.54 10.47
C ALA A 630 -10.79 -2.81 9.13
N MET A 631 -10.66 -3.54 8.01
CA MET A 631 -10.87 -2.98 6.68
C MET A 631 -12.37 -2.80 6.37
N ILE A 632 -13.21 -3.79 6.67
CA ILE A 632 -14.66 -3.72 6.43
C ILE A 632 -15.36 -2.69 7.34
N ALA A 633 -14.77 -2.29 8.48
CA ALA A 633 -15.28 -1.20 9.32
C ALA A 633 -15.44 0.11 8.52
N THR A 634 -14.49 0.43 7.65
CA THR A 634 -14.42 1.73 6.96
C THR A 634 -14.49 1.66 5.43
N LEU A 635 -14.29 0.51 4.79
CA LEU A 635 -14.46 0.32 3.34
C LEU A 635 -15.85 0.74 2.81
N PRO A 636 -16.99 0.41 3.45
CA PRO A 636 -18.31 0.88 3.01
C PRO A 636 -18.49 2.39 3.21
N ALA A 637 -17.93 2.95 4.30
CA ALA A 637 -18.01 4.38 4.57
C ALA A 637 -17.25 5.21 3.53
N ALA A 638 -16.07 4.71 3.14
CA ALA A 638 -15.25 5.22 2.05
C ALA A 638 -15.98 5.13 0.69
N ALA A 639 -16.63 3.99 0.40
CA ALA A 639 -17.44 3.79 -0.80
C ALA A 639 -18.58 4.82 -0.90
N LEU A 640 -19.32 5.03 0.19
CA LEU A 640 -20.43 5.98 0.26
C LEU A 640 -19.97 7.43 0.02
N LEU A 641 -18.86 7.83 0.65
CA LEU A 641 -18.27 9.17 0.50
C LEU A 641 -17.81 9.44 -0.94
N TYR A 642 -17.01 8.55 -1.51
CA TYR A 642 -16.33 8.79 -2.78
C TYR A 642 -17.29 8.73 -3.97
N ARG A 643 -18.18 7.73 -3.99
CA ARG A 643 -19.14 7.52 -5.08
C ARG A 643 -20.25 8.56 -5.14
N ARG A 644 -20.63 9.14 -3.98
CA ARG A 644 -21.63 10.21 -3.91
C ARG A 644 -21.02 11.61 -4.11
N GLY A 645 -19.69 11.72 -4.05
CA GLY A 645 -18.98 13.00 -4.18
C GLY A 645 -19.16 13.90 -2.95
N ASP A 646 -19.23 13.31 -1.75
CA ASP A 646 -19.47 14.05 -0.50
C ASP A 646 -18.40 15.12 -0.23
N VAL A 647 -17.16 14.84 -0.63
CA VAL A 647 -16.02 15.76 -0.63
C VAL A 647 -15.86 16.35 -2.03
N LYS A 648 -15.77 17.68 -2.12
CA LYS A 648 -15.65 18.40 -3.39
C LYS A 648 -14.24 18.25 -4.00
N PRO A 649 -14.14 18.18 -5.33
CA PRO A 649 -12.89 18.42 -6.05
C PRO A 649 -12.24 19.76 -5.66
N ALA A 650 -10.92 19.82 -5.70
CA ALA A 650 -10.16 21.04 -5.42
C ALA A 650 -10.55 22.20 -6.38
N THR A 651 -10.49 23.42 -5.88
CA THR A 651 -10.70 24.63 -6.69
C THR A 651 -9.41 25.15 -7.32
N THR A 652 -8.27 24.75 -6.75
CA THR A 652 -6.91 25.13 -7.12
C THR A 652 -6.21 23.94 -7.77
N ARG A 653 -5.61 24.17 -8.94
CA ARG A 653 -4.77 23.20 -9.65
C ARG A 653 -3.30 23.60 -9.55
N TYR A 654 -2.47 22.68 -9.09
CA TYR A 654 -1.01 22.77 -9.04
C TYR A 654 -0.43 21.83 -10.09
N VAL A 655 0.20 22.39 -11.12
CA VAL A 655 0.72 21.62 -12.25
C VAL A 655 2.24 21.63 -12.20
N PHE A 656 2.84 20.48 -11.88
CA PHE A 656 4.27 20.30 -12.01
C PHE A 656 4.62 20.10 -13.49
N ALA A 657 5.37 21.04 -14.06
CA ALA A 657 5.77 21.06 -15.47
C ALA A 657 7.31 20.97 -15.59
N PRO A 658 7.91 19.80 -15.32
CA PRO A 658 9.35 19.60 -15.41
C PRO A 658 9.85 19.84 -16.85
N THR A 659 11.07 20.36 -16.99
CA THR A 659 11.76 20.34 -18.29
C THR A 659 12.14 18.91 -18.68
N PRO A 660 12.45 18.58 -19.95
CA PRO A 660 12.99 17.27 -20.31
C PRO A 660 14.24 16.89 -19.49
N ALA A 661 15.13 17.86 -19.23
CA ALA A 661 16.31 17.64 -18.39
C ALA A 661 15.94 17.32 -16.93
N THR A 662 14.90 17.97 -16.38
CA THR A 662 14.36 17.66 -15.05
C THR A 662 13.71 16.28 -15.01
N LEU A 663 12.94 15.91 -16.04
CA LEU A 663 12.16 14.67 -16.07
C LEU A 663 13.03 13.42 -16.31
N TYR A 664 13.97 13.47 -17.26
CA TYR A 664 14.72 12.29 -17.69
C TYR A 664 16.12 12.18 -17.06
N ASN A 665 16.78 13.31 -16.74
CA ASN A 665 18.17 13.31 -16.25
C ASN A 665 18.28 13.30 -14.72
N GLN A 666 17.15 13.27 -13.99
CA GLN A 666 17.12 13.31 -12.51
C GLN A 666 16.12 12.28 -11.97
N GLU A 667 16.32 11.85 -10.73
CA GLU A 667 15.36 11.03 -9.99
C GLU A 667 14.29 11.93 -9.37
N ILE A 668 13.23 12.23 -10.13
CA ILE A 668 12.06 12.95 -9.60
C ILE A 668 11.00 11.95 -9.15
N THR A 669 10.80 11.86 -7.84
CA THR A 669 9.85 10.99 -7.14
C THR A 669 9.15 11.78 -6.03
N PRO A 670 8.04 11.27 -5.46
CA PRO A 670 7.52 11.73 -4.18
C PRO A 670 8.53 11.70 -3.03
N ARG A 671 9.59 10.89 -3.09
CA ARG A 671 10.70 10.91 -2.11
C ARG A 671 11.59 12.14 -2.29
N SER A 672 12.02 12.45 -3.51
CA SER A 672 12.95 13.56 -3.78
C SER A 672 12.27 14.94 -3.91
N SER A 673 10.98 14.99 -4.29
CA SER A 673 10.25 16.23 -4.56
C SER A 673 9.28 16.61 -3.44
N VAL A 674 9.59 17.68 -2.70
CA VAL A 674 8.67 18.27 -1.72
C VAL A 674 7.49 18.97 -2.39
N LEU A 675 7.65 19.43 -3.63
CA LEU A 675 6.57 20.03 -4.40
C LEU A 675 5.41 19.05 -4.61
N LEU A 676 5.68 17.80 -5.02
CA LEU A 676 4.63 16.80 -5.26
C LEU A 676 3.80 16.57 -3.99
N ARG A 677 4.48 16.30 -2.87
CA ARG A 677 3.86 16.07 -1.56
C ARG A 677 3.04 17.26 -1.07
N THR A 678 3.57 18.48 -1.20
CA THR A 678 2.92 19.68 -0.65
C THR A 678 1.85 20.30 -1.54
N ALA A 679 1.85 20.01 -2.85
CA ALA A 679 0.79 20.41 -3.77
C ALA A 679 -0.54 19.71 -3.49
N MET A 680 -0.51 18.38 -3.36
CA MET A 680 -1.72 17.58 -3.15
C MET A 680 -2.39 17.81 -1.78
N GLU A 681 -1.63 18.25 -0.79
CA GLU A 681 -2.10 18.70 0.54
C GLU A 681 -2.90 20.02 0.48
N LYS A 682 -2.82 20.74 -0.64
CA LYS A 682 -3.40 22.08 -0.82
C LYS A 682 -4.50 22.14 -1.88
N GLY A 683 -4.39 21.36 -2.95
CA GLY A 683 -5.36 21.29 -4.05
C GLY A 683 -5.03 20.16 -5.01
N GLN A 684 -5.55 20.19 -6.24
CA GLN A 684 -5.30 19.13 -7.22
C GLN A 684 -3.85 19.18 -7.73
N LEU A 685 -3.07 18.13 -7.50
CA LEU A 685 -1.77 17.92 -8.15
C LEU A 685 -1.98 17.32 -9.54
N GLN A 686 -1.26 17.83 -10.54
CA GLN A 686 -1.15 17.20 -11.85
C GLN A 686 0.28 17.30 -12.41
N ILE A 687 0.70 16.36 -13.24
CA ILE A 687 1.98 16.34 -13.95
C ILE A 687 1.76 16.72 -15.42
N ALA A 688 2.38 17.80 -15.87
CA ALA A 688 2.45 18.16 -17.29
C ALA A 688 3.73 17.60 -17.90
N LEU A 689 3.60 16.62 -18.80
CA LEU A 689 4.75 16.05 -19.50
C LEU A 689 5.33 17.07 -20.51
N PRO A 690 6.66 17.22 -20.60
CA PRO A 690 7.26 18.22 -21.47
C PRO A 690 7.29 17.79 -22.95
N PRO A 691 7.27 18.75 -23.90
CA PRO A 691 7.63 18.48 -25.29
C PRO A 691 9.05 17.91 -25.34
N THR A 692 9.19 16.71 -25.89
CA THR A 692 10.45 15.94 -25.91
C THR A 692 10.77 15.58 -27.37
N PRO A 693 11.71 16.26 -28.04
CA PRO A 693 12.01 16.03 -29.47
C PRO A 693 12.41 14.60 -29.82
N GLU A 694 13.00 13.88 -28.86
CA GLU A 694 13.44 12.49 -28.96
C GLU A 694 12.27 11.50 -28.87
N LEU A 695 11.10 11.94 -28.39
CA LEU A 695 9.86 11.17 -28.28
C LEU A 695 8.75 11.84 -29.10
N PRO A 696 8.83 11.88 -30.44
CA PRO A 696 7.87 12.62 -31.29
C PRO A 696 6.43 12.06 -31.27
N TRP A 697 6.23 10.88 -30.68
CA TRP A 697 4.90 10.33 -30.38
C TRP A 697 4.26 10.96 -29.13
N LEU A 698 5.05 11.52 -28.21
CA LEU A 698 4.60 12.14 -26.97
C LEU A 698 3.93 13.47 -27.27
N LYS A 699 2.64 13.57 -26.94
CA LYS A 699 1.81 14.75 -27.19
C LYS A 699 1.30 15.30 -25.85
N PRO A 700 2.01 16.27 -25.25
CA PRO A 700 1.55 16.95 -24.04
C PRO A 700 0.14 17.49 -24.20
N ALA A 701 -0.71 17.26 -23.20
CA ALA A 701 -1.99 17.93 -23.09
C ALA A 701 -1.81 19.42 -22.78
N ALA A 702 -2.79 20.24 -23.16
CA ALA A 702 -2.79 21.65 -22.79
C ALA A 702 -2.98 21.81 -21.28
N ILE A 703 -2.11 22.60 -20.64
CA ILE A 703 -2.23 22.92 -19.21
C ILE A 703 -3.54 23.71 -18.98
N PRO A 704 -4.36 23.34 -17.97
CA PRO A 704 -5.61 24.01 -17.67
C PRO A 704 -5.46 25.51 -17.41
N SER A 705 -6.36 26.32 -17.96
CA SER A 705 -6.37 27.77 -17.76
C SER A 705 -6.57 28.12 -16.28
N GLY A 706 -5.64 28.88 -15.70
CA GLY A 706 -5.67 29.28 -14.29
C GLY A 706 -4.97 28.31 -13.33
N ALA A 707 -4.39 27.21 -13.83
CA ALA A 707 -3.51 26.36 -13.03
C ALA A 707 -2.22 27.09 -12.60
N GLN A 708 -1.76 26.80 -11.39
CA GLN A 708 -0.46 27.27 -10.89
C GLN A 708 0.64 26.35 -11.42
N VAL A 709 1.40 26.83 -12.41
CA VAL A 709 2.45 26.05 -13.07
C VAL A 709 3.77 26.20 -12.32
N LEU A 710 4.37 25.08 -11.92
CA LEU A 710 5.52 25.00 -11.04
C LEU A 710 6.59 24.08 -11.65
N GLN A 711 7.87 24.44 -11.53
CA GLN A 711 8.97 23.74 -12.21
C GLN A 711 10.09 23.25 -11.29
N ASP A 712 10.17 23.76 -10.06
CA ASP A 712 11.18 23.38 -9.08
C ASP A 712 10.63 22.26 -8.15
N PRO A 713 11.16 21.03 -8.20
CA PRO A 713 10.75 19.96 -7.28
C PRO A 713 11.09 20.27 -5.80
N GLY A 714 12.01 21.21 -5.55
CA GLY A 714 12.35 21.73 -4.22
C GLY A 714 11.33 22.73 -3.65
N GLN A 715 10.36 23.20 -4.44
CA GLN A 715 9.42 24.24 -4.02
C GLN A 715 8.31 23.67 -3.12
N SER A 716 8.44 23.85 -1.81
CA SER A 716 7.33 23.60 -0.87
C SER A 716 6.18 24.60 -1.06
N LEU A 717 4.95 24.11 -1.00
CA LEU A 717 3.71 24.90 -0.92
C LEU A 717 3.15 25.01 0.51
N LEU A 718 3.89 24.48 1.49
CA LEU A 718 3.65 24.62 2.93
C LEU A 718 4.80 25.37 3.61
N ALA A 719 4.51 26.00 4.76
CA ALA A 719 5.53 26.60 5.61
C ALA A 719 6.49 25.53 6.16
N ALA A 720 7.76 25.87 6.38
CA ALA A 720 8.79 24.92 6.80
C ALA A 720 8.61 24.37 8.23
N ASP A 721 7.78 25.03 9.03
CA ASP A 721 7.35 24.66 10.39
C ASP A 721 5.91 24.09 10.44
N ALA A 722 5.30 23.81 9.28
CA ALA A 722 3.94 23.29 9.22
C ALA A 722 3.81 21.89 9.87
N THR A 723 2.80 21.75 10.72
CA THR A 723 2.42 20.50 11.41
C THR A 723 1.10 19.93 10.91
N GLU A 724 0.37 20.70 10.09
CA GLU A 724 -0.90 20.35 9.49
C GLU A 724 -1.17 21.07 8.16
N SER A 725 -2.05 20.44 7.36
CA SER A 725 -2.62 20.95 6.12
C SER A 725 -4.15 21.06 6.25
N VAL A 726 -4.73 21.94 5.44
CA VAL A 726 -6.16 21.99 5.15
C VAL A 726 -6.28 22.22 3.66
N THR A 727 -7.14 21.46 2.99
CA THR A 727 -7.44 21.60 1.56
C THR A 727 -8.09 22.94 1.24
N ASP A 728 -8.03 23.40 -0.01
CA ASP A 728 -8.62 24.68 -0.41
C ASP A 728 -10.15 24.74 -0.30
N THR A 729 -10.83 23.60 -0.33
CA THR A 729 -12.27 23.46 -0.05
C THR A 729 -12.60 23.57 1.44
N GLY A 730 -11.61 23.40 2.34
CA GLY A 730 -11.79 23.34 3.79
C GLY A 730 -12.37 22.02 4.32
N GLU A 731 -12.73 21.08 3.45
CA GLU A 731 -13.48 19.86 3.81
C GLU A 731 -12.58 18.71 4.30
N LEU A 732 -11.28 18.77 3.99
CA LEU A 732 -10.27 17.81 4.45
C LEU A 732 -9.16 18.55 5.21
N LYS A 733 -8.72 17.96 6.34
CA LYS A 733 -7.59 18.41 7.15
C LYS A 733 -6.73 17.23 7.59
N ARG A 734 -5.41 17.35 7.49
CA ARG A 734 -4.44 16.38 8.01
C ARG A 734 -3.46 17.07 8.96
N ASN A 735 -3.29 16.55 10.17
CA ASN A 735 -2.25 16.98 11.10
C ASN A 735 -1.30 15.81 11.34
N TRP A 736 -0.11 15.84 10.73
CA TRP A 736 0.88 14.76 10.82
C TRP A 736 1.56 14.71 12.18
N GLN A 737 1.80 15.87 12.82
CA GLN A 737 2.39 15.91 14.17
C GLN A 737 1.51 15.21 15.23
N GLN A 738 0.19 15.22 15.04
CA GLN A 738 -0.77 14.49 15.87
C GLN A 738 -1.19 13.14 15.25
N GLY A 739 -0.82 12.87 14.00
CA GLY A 739 -1.25 11.71 13.21
C GLY A 739 -2.76 11.58 13.11
N ILE A 740 -3.46 12.65 12.71
CA ILE A 740 -4.92 12.74 12.59
C ILE A 740 -5.32 13.25 11.21
N TYR A 741 -6.37 12.66 10.65
CA TYR A 741 -7.06 13.12 9.44
C TYR A 741 -8.55 13.27 9.72
N THR A 742 -9.13 14.39 9.29
CA THR A 742 -10.56 14.70 9.47
C THR A 742 -11.22 15.10 8.16
N ILE A 743 -12.45 14.63 8.00
CA ILE A 743 -13.36 14.94 6.90
C ILE A 743 -14.54 15.70 7.51
N ASP A 744 -14.85 16.91 7.02
CA ASP A 744 -16.02 17.67 7.42
C ASP A 744 -16.83 18.15 6.21
N THR A 745 -17.84 17.36 5.82
CA THR A 745 -18.79 17.70 4.76
C THR A 745 -20.23 17.67 5.28
N PRO A 746 -21.20 18.25 4.55
CA PRO A 746 -22.59 18.22 4.98
C PRO A 746 -23.16 16.80 5.17
N LEU A 747 -22.66 15.81 4.41
CA LEU A 747 -23.23 14.45 4.33
C LEU A 747 -22.36 13.37 5.00
N THR A 748 -21.05 13.62 5.15
CA THR A 748 -20.10 12.75 5.87
C THR A 748 -19.21 13.59 6.77
N GLN A 749 -19.15 13.24 8.06
CA GLN A 749 -18.17 13.78 9.00
C GLN A 749 -17.40 12.63 9.64
N ALA A 750 -16.07 12.69 9.60
CA ALA A 750 -15.21 11.62 10.10
C ALA A 750 -13.91 12.15 10.71
N ALA A 751 -13.36 11.39 11.66
CA ALA A 751 -11.99 11.54 12.11
C ALA A 751 -11.32 10.16 12.15
N THR A 752 -10.03 10.11 11.82
CA THR A 752 -9.22 8.91 11.96
C THR A 752 -7.80 9.27 12.38
N GLY A 753 -7.16 8.43 13.21
CA GLY A 753 -5.82 8.67 13.72
C GLY A 753 -5.71 8.49 15.22
N TRP A 754 -4.73 9.17 15.85
CA TRP A 754 -4.52 9.19 17.30
C TRP A 754 -5.57 10.03 18.06
N LEU A 755 -6.82 9.59 18.00
CA LEU A 755 -7.96 10.28 18.60
C LEU A 755 -7.95 10.17 20.15
N GLY A 756 -7.31 9.15 20.72
CA GLY A 756 -7.37 8.83 22.14
C GLY A 756 -6.93 9.97 23.06
N GLY A 757 -7.79 10.32 24.02
CA GLY A 757 -7.57 11.41 24.97
C GLY A 757 -7.84 12.81 24.41
N ARG A 758 -8.18 12.94 23.12
CA ARG A 758 -8.46 14.24 22.46
C ARG A 758 -9.96 14.46 22.28
N SER A 759 -10.35 15.73 22.25
CA SER A 759 -11.67 16.15 21.78
C SER A 759 -11.56 16.62 20.32
N ILE A 760 -12.34 16.01 19.43
CA ILE A 760 -12.46 16.45 18.03
C ILE A 760 -13.85 17.04 17.83
N SER A 761 -13.96 18.18 17.18
CA SER A 761 -15.23 18.82 16.83
C SER A 761 -15.30 19.10 15.34
N LEU A 762 -16.35 18.62 14.71
CA LEU A 762 -16.76 18.80 13.32
C LEU A 762 -18.15 19.49 13.31
N GLY A 763 -18.62 19.97 12.16
CA GLY A 763 -19.81 20.85 12.07
C GLY A 763 -21.14 20.29 12.62
N ALA A 764 -21.24 18.97 12.82
CA ALA A 764 -22.40 18.27 13.38
C ALA A 764 -22.03 17.11 14.33
N VAL A 765 -20.74 16.78 14.47
CA VAL A 765 -20.24 15.63 15.24
C VAL A 765 -19.14 16.07 16.20
N GLN A 766 -19.18 15.61 17.45
CA GLN A 766 -18.08 15.74 18.40
C GLN A 766 -17.64 14.36 18.90
N LEU A 767 -16.35 14.15 19.05
CA LEU A 767 -15.72 12.89 19.43
C LEU A 767 -14.86 13.08 20.66
N GLN A 768 -14.90 12.12 21.59
CA GLN A 768 -14.00 12.04 22.74
C GLN A 768 -13.67 10.56 22.99
N THR A 769 -12.65 10.04 22.29
CA THR A 769 -12.23 8.64 22.46
C THR A 769 -11.20 8.49 23.59
N LYS A 770 -11.09 7.26 24.11
CA LYS A 770 -10.00 6.81 24.98
C LYS A 770 -9.10 5.80 24.28
N THR A 771 -9.67 4.96 23.40
CA THR A 771 -8.90 4.07 22.50
C THR A 771 -7.84 4.90 21.76
N PRO A 772 -6.53 4.55 21.83
CA PRO A 772 -5.45 5.42 21.37
C PRO A 772 -5.56 5.83 19.90
N TYR A 773 -5.81 4.85 19.04
CA TYR A 773 -5.96 5.01 17.60
C TYR A 773 -7.30 4.44 17.15
N ALA A 774 -8.07 5.22 16.37
CA ALA A 774 -9.40 4.82 15.93
C ALA A 774 -9.81 5.57 14.65
N SER A 775 -10.81 5.03 13.95
CA SER A 775 -11.59 5.72 12.92
C SER A 775 -13.05 5.81 13.35
N VAL A 776 -13.64 7.00 13.28
CA VAL A 776 -15.08 7.21 13.50
C VAL A 776 -15.61 8.04 12.34
N ALA A 777 -16.55 7.49 11.58
CA ALA A 777 -17.28 8.19 10.53
C ALA A 777 -18.77 8.20 10.82
N VAL A 778 -19.44 9.32 10.56
CA VAL A 778 -20.89 9.52 10.68
C VAL A 778 -21.41 10.05 9.34
N GLN A 779 -22.38 9.36 8.75
CA GLN A 779 -22.81 9.60 7.37
C GLN A 779 -24.33 9.55 7.22
N SER A 780 -24.89 10.44 6.40
CA SER A 780 -26.29 10.31 5.96
C SER A 780 -26.43 9.17 4.94
N LEU A 781 -27.47 8.35 5.12
CA LEU A 781 -27.98 7.41 4.13
C LEU A 781 -29.15 8.01 3.33
N ASP A 782 -29.89 8.97 3.90
CA ASP A 782 -31.08 9.60 3.29
C ASP A 782 -30.79 10.80 2.37
N GLY A 783 -29.51 11.10 2.14
CA GLY A 783 -29.04 12.20 1.28
C GLY A 783 -29.17 13.61 1.86
N LYS A 784 -29.64 13.77 3.11
CA LYS A 784 -29.77 15.07 3.77
C LYS A 784 -28.53 15.41 4.62
N PRO A 785 -28.23 16.71 4.85
CA PRO A 785 -27.18 17.11 5.78
C PRO A 785 -27.34 16.47 7.16
N LEU A 786 -26.26 16.09 7.84
CA LEU A 786 -26.31 15.27 9.07
C LEU A 786 -27.31 15.78 10.11
N GLY A 787 -27.33 17.09 10.38
CA GLY A 787 -28.28 17.76 11.29
C GLY A 787 -29.76 17.75 10.87
N GLN A 788 -30.09 17.19 9.71
CA GLN A 788 -31.43 17.06 9.13
C GLN A 788 -31.76 15.62 8.70
N SER A 789 -30.74 14.75 8.58
CA SER A 789 -30.89 13.34 8.23
C SER A 789 -31.74 12.60 9.26
N ARG A 790 -32.53 11.64 8.78
CA ARG A 790 -33.24 10.66 9.62
C ARG A 790 -32.69 9.24 9.47
N GLU A 791 -31.67 9.04 8.65
CA GLU A 791 -31.00 7.75 8.51
C GLU A 791 -29.49 7.98 8.51
N LEU A 792 -28.85 7.66 9.63
CA LEU A 792 -27.43 7.88 9.87
C LEU A 792 -26.72 6.55 10.07
N LEU A 793 -25.61 6.35 9.36
CA LEU A 793 -24.63 5.29 9.59
C LEU A 793 -23.50 5.84 10.45
N LEU A 794 -23.07 5.06 11.44
CA LEU A 794 -21.78 5.21 12.11
C LEU A 794 -20.90 4.03 11.72
N SER A 795 -19.66 4.31 11.31
CA SER A 795 -18.61 3.31 11.04
C SER A 795 -17.47 3.51 12.04
N LEU A 796 -17.10 2.45 12.76
CA LEU A 796 -16.17 2.46 13.89
C LEU A 796 -15.02 1.47 13.62
N GLY A 797 -13.84 1.99 13.27
CA GLY A 797 -12.63 1.23 13.00
C GLY A 797 -11.64 1.29 14.17
N THR A 798 -11.09 0.14 14.55
CA THR A 798 -10.10 -0.05 15.63
C THR A 798 -9.16 -1.21 15.25
N ARG A 799 -8.17 -1.53 16.10
CA ARG A 799 -7.27 -2.67 15.86
C ARG A 799 -8.05 -3.98 15.77
N ALA A 800 -7.73 -4.80 14.77
CA ALA A 800 -8.13 -6.19 14.72
C ALA A 800 -6.93 -7.09 14.45
N MET A 801 -6.75 -8.12 15.28
CA MET A 801 -5.66 -9.09 15.19
C MET A 801 -6.22 -10.49 14.90
N PRO A 802 -5.63 -11.28 13.99
CA PRO A 802 -6.05 -12.65 13.76
C PRO A 802 -5.72 -13.55 14.97
N LYS A 803 -6.34 -14.74 15.05
CA LYS A 803 -5.87 -15.79 15.97
C LYS A 803 -4.55 -16.37 15.43
N ALA A 804 -3.84 -17.07 16.31
CA ALA A 804 -2.64 -17.84 15.95
C ALA A 804 -2.87 -18.76 14.74
N ASP A 805 -1.81 -18.92 13.94
CA ASP A 805 -1.81 -19.57 12.62
C ASP A 805 -2.77 -18.90 11.60
N ASP A 806 -2.90 -17.56 11.68
CA ASP A 806 -3.65 -16.69 10.76
C ASP A 806 -5.13 -17.09 10.57
N LYS A 807 -5.79 -17.40 11.68
CA LYS A 807 -7.18 -17.89 11.71
C LYS A 807 -8.20 -16.81 12.06
N THR A 808 -9.35 -16.89 11.39
CA THR A 808 -10.58 -16.15 11.74
C THR A 808 -11.41 -16.90 12.80
N PRO A 809 -12.20 -16.24 13.66
CA PRO A 809 -12.45 -14.80 13.73
C PRO A 809 -11.27 -14.02 14.31
N PHE A 810 -11.17 -12.74 14.01
CA PHE A 810 -10.22 -11.81 14.61
C PHE A 810 -10.63 -11.46 16.05
N ASN A 811 -9.67 -11.12 16.89
CA ASN A 811 -9.90 -10.34 18.10
C ASN A 811 -9.93 -8.84 17.74
N VAL A 812 -10.98 -8.11 18.15
CA VAL A 812 -11.21 -6.70 17.76
C VAL A 812 -11.25 -5.79 18.98
N GLU A 813 -10.34 -4.82 19.04
CA GLU A 813 -10.23 -3.84 20.13
C GLU A 813 -11.54 -3.03 20.26
N PRO A 814 -12.23 -3.07 21.41
CA PRO A 814 -13.43 -2.26 21.61
C PRO A 814 -13.10 -0.77 21.57
N LEU A 815 -13.93 0.01 20.87
CA LEU A 815 -13.89 1.45 20.98
C LEU A 815 -14.39 1.86 22.39
N GLU A 816 -13.67 2.75 23.06
CA GLU A 816 -14.09 3.34 24.33
C GLU A 816 -14.10 4.88 24.19
N GLY A 817 -15.13 5.54 24.72
CA GLY A 817 -15.29 6.99 24.63
C GLY A 817 -16.75 7.43 24.40
N SER A 818 -16.94 8.57 23.76
CA SER A 818 -18.26 9.04 23.34
C SER A 818 -18.27 9.78 22.00
N VAL A 819 -19.46 9.81 21.38
CA VAL A 819 -19.79 10.51 20.15
C VAL A 819 -21.07 11.31 20.38
N ILE A 820 -21.04 12.60 20.05
CA ILE A 820 -22.21 13.48 20.07
C ILE A 820 -22.57 13.82 18.62
N ILE A 821 -23.82 13.61 18.23
CA ILE A 821 -24.30 13.81 16.85
C ILE A 821 -25.52 14.74 16.85
N LYS A 822 -25.42 15.85 16.14
CA LYS A 822 -26.55 16.74 15.85
C LYS A 822 -27.49 16.06 14.85
N ALA A 823 -28.74 15.81 15.24
CA ALA A 823 -29.75 15.19 14.39
C ALA A 823 -31.18 15.51 14.89
N PRO A 824 -32.24 15.34 14.06
CA PRO A 824 -33.62 15.56 14.47
C PRO A 824 -34.08 14.60 15.58
N ALA A 825 -34.97 15.07 16.47
CA ALA A 825 -35.53 14.23 17.53
C ALA A 825 -36.38 13.05 17.01
N GLY A 826 -36.32 11.92 17.73
CA GLY A 826 -37.21 10.77 17.57
C GLY A 826 -36.55 9.51 17.00
N LEU A 827 -35.34 9.64 16.44
CA LEU A 827 -34.48 8.52 16.00
C LEU A 827 -34.05 7.64 17.19
N LYS A 828 -33.78 6.37 16.92
CA LYS A 828 -33.26 5.37 17.85
C LYS A 828 -31.91 4.83 17.37
N LEU A 829 -31.06 4.45 18.30
CA LEU A 829 -29.79 3.79 17.99
C LEU A 829 -30.01 2.27 17.86
N PHE A 830 -29.41 1.68 16.82
CA PHE A 830 -29.37 0.25 16.58
C PHE A 830 -27.94 -0.20 16.29
N ALA A 831 -27.64 -1.45 16.63
CA ALA A 831 -26.50 -2.20 16.12
C ALA A 831 -27.01 -3.48 15.45
N ARG A 832 -26.17 -4.13 14.63
CA ARG A 832 -26.41 -5.52 14.23
C ARG A 832 -25.81 -6.49 15.24
N ASP A 833 -26.51 -7.58 15.52
CA ASP A 833 -25.96 -8.74 16.21
C ASP A 833 -25.32 -9.75 15.23
N ALA A 834 -24.80 -10.85 15.77
CA ALA A 834 -24.17 -11.95 15.04
C ALA A 834 -25.12 -12.67 14.04
N GLN A 835 -26.42 -12.41 14.11
CA GLN A 835 -27.45 -12.92 13.19
C GLN A 835 -27.95 -11.81 12.24
N ALA A 836 -27.19 -10.71 12.13
CA ALA A 836 -27.47 -9.50 11.38
C ALA A 836 -28.78 -8.77 11.75
N GLN A 837 -29.41 -9.11 12.90
CA GLN A 837 -30.66 -8.49 13.34
C GLN A 837 -30.39 -7.15 14.03
N LEU A 838 -31.30 -6.19 13.87
CA LEU A 838 -31.16 -4.85 14.45
C LEU A 838 -31.56 -4.83 15.93
N LYS A 839 -30.57 -4.94 16.81
CA LYS A 839 -30.71 -4.75 18.25
C LYS A 839 -30.76 -3.26 18.59
N THR A 840 -31.81 -2.81 19.26
CA THR A 840 -31.90 -1.43 19.77
C THR A 840 -30.91 -1.22 20.92
N LEU A 841 -30.22 -0.08 20.92
CA LEU A 841 -29.29 0.34 21.97
C LEU A 841 -29.82 1.59 22.70
N PRO A 842 -29.43 1.82 23.96
CA PRO A 842 -29.72 3.08 24.65
C PRO A 842 -28.96 4.24 23.99
N VAL A 843 -29.62 5.38 23.84
CA VAL A 843 -29.00 6.64 23.42
C VAL A 843 -29.71 7.80 24.11
N ALA A 844 -28.95 8.80 24.56
CA ALA A 844 -29.52 10.00 25.17
C ALA A 844 -29.73 11.07 24.08
N TYR A 845 -30.87 11.77 24.11
CA TYR A 845 -31.13 12.93 23.25
C TYR A 845 -31.34 14.18 24.11
N LYS A 846 -30.60 15.26 23.81
CA LYS A 846 -30.68 16.54 24.53
C LYS A 846 -30.27 17.69 23.60
N ASP A 847 -30.95 18.82 23.68
CA ASP A 847 -30.55 20.10 23.06
C ASP A 847 -30.17 19.99 21.55
N GLY A 848 -30.89 19.17 20.78
CA GLY A 848 -30.64 18.95 19.34
C GLY A 848 -29.60 17.87 19.00
N HIS A 849 -29.09 17.14 19.99
CA HIS A 849 -27.99 16.20 19.83
C HIS A 849 -28.28 14.84 20.49
N TYR A 850 -27.84 13.78 19.83
CA TYR A 850 -27.71 12.43 20.39
C TYR A 850 -26.33 12.27 21.03
N SER A 851 -26.27 11.65 22.20
CA SER A 851 -25.03 11.27 22.87
C SER A 851 -24.95 9.75 23.00
N ILE A 852 -23.90 9.19 22.42
CA ILE A 852 -23.59 7.76 22.37
C ILE A 852 -22.30 7.54 23.16
N THR A 853 -22.30 6.57 24.07
CA THR A 853 -21.14 6.22 24.89
C THR A 853 -20.74 4.79 24.62
N PHE A 854 -19.44 4.54 24.48
CA PHE A 854 -18.85 3.21 24.35
C PHE A 854 -18.05 2.91 25.62
N ASP A 855 -18.41 1.82 26.30
CA ASP A 855 -17.93 1.45 27.64
C ASP A 855 -17.01 0.21 27.64
N SER A 856 -16.45 -0.10 26.45
CA SER A 856 -15.70 -1.30 26.08
C SER A 856 -16.39 -2.67 26.26
N ASN A 857 -17.52 -2.75 26.97
CA ASN A 857 -18.28 -3.99 27.16
C ASN A 857 -19.09 -4.41 25.92
N TYR A 858 -19.49 -3.46 25.07
CA TYR A 858 -20.22 -3.74 23.84
C TYR A 858 -19.40 -3.36 22.60
N MET A 859 -19.08 -4.36 21.77
CA MET A 859 -18.37 -4.19 20.50
C MET A 859 -19.33 -4.29 19.31
N SER A 860 -19.26 -3.31 18.41
CA SER A 860 -19.85 -3.35 17.08
C SER A 860 -19.18 -2.30 16.20
N ASN A 861 -18.79 -2.65 14.97
CA ASN A 861 -18.15 -1.70 14.05
C ASN A 861 -19.15 -0.81 13.27
N TRP A 862 -20.46 -1.10 13.33
CA TRP A 862 -21.48 -0.35 12.59
C TRP A 862 -22.75 -0.13 13.40
N LEU A 863 -23.13 1.14 13.56
CA LEU A 863 -24.36 1.54 14.24
C LEU A 863 -25.26 2.34 13.29
N PHE A 864 -26.57 2.25 13.50
CA PHE A 864 -27.58 2.95 12.71
C PHE A 864 -28.42 3.82 13.64
N LEU A 865 -28.53 5.12 13.36
CA LEU A 865 -29.37 6.06 14.10
C LEU A 865 -30.52 6.51 13.20
N LYS A 866 -31.73 6.01 13.47
CA LYS A 866 -32.95 6.22 12.65
C LYS A 866 -34.27 6.02 13.41
#